data_AF-A0A016SKK1-F1
#
_entry.id   AF-A0A016SKK1-F1
#
_cell.length_a   1.000
_cell.length_b   1.000
_cell.length_c   1.000
_cell.angle_alpha   90.00
_cell.angle_beta   90.00
_cell.angle_gamma   90.00
#
_symmetry.space_group_name_H-M   'P 1'
#
loop_
_entity.id
_entity.type
_entity.pdbx_description
1 polymer ?
#
loop_
_entity_poly.entity_id
_entity_poly.type
_entity_poly.pdbx_seq_one_letter_code
_entity_poly.pdbx_strand_id
1 'polypeptide(L)'
;MLLCCLILPLLVFHSECHCPHMMGMKMAKQEGPSPPSSLPDGDKGWDFDEPSGAPGAVPPEYFIQTTFVHRSENKQQKDFAALVLTKIGELRQRLKQQARLTIDNEVVTLVPPQISCVEDSEHYRCGDYQPEGSYHYLVVEDSAKGAAVYSLERKLNEKNPGATEMAVLDALSRHSPHSLTMYASPEADKEVGFVRALSAKELQTINKPPPVEMEFYSPTEVDLIDTDLLEFRTGEDLDAVEHNLVSYASEKEFSDALNANKELFVLFWSHVHTVSLHAFNLWARTSKKANFGKDVILAHVECHRHADFCHGLTRKDFHTVVAYRNGQNIGSTYYLRDEDFYLQWMYLMLSGPLIELRNDEDVKNAKKGLMFGSVPHPVTIGTFPDRDCTAFQHYSIAADRFHGRYFMAVRIDIKPGSTSTVSTYRPYEKQRRRDYEGKFDPASLMGFVSTSSFPSVIDITNGFTTNLLFRQHRKVAILVAPSLFSNVSYVSLASGKDARKFAVFTYLNRDQEIVNDVMKQFKLPSDDKPQLLLLDKQNVHQLLLDESTSPDSIWEWMQERDDNPTSKLSVKDPHPLRFLQKARIDSVFGHQNTLILADDTLFQEVATHTATHSVPTGGGTGGCPFMSGAAGGGAMHEEL
;
A
#
# COMPACT_ATOMS: atom_id res chain seq x y z
N MET A 1 15.33 56.51 45.27
CA MET A 1 13.99 55.89 45.13
C MET A 1 14.18 54.65 44.27
N LEU A 2 13.95 53.38 44.63
CA LEU A 2 13.55 52.62 45.82
C LEU A 2 14.41 51.32 45.73
N LEU A 3 15.12 50.88 46.77
CA LEU A 3 14.69 49.95 47.83
C LEU A 3 14.54 48.46 47.42
N CYS A 4 15.42 47.65 48.04
CA CYS A 4 15.16 46.36 48.69
C CYS A 4 15.04 45.02 47.92
N CYS A 5 15.91 44.11 48.40
CA CYS A 5 15.64 42.74 48.90
C CYS A 5 15.47 41.58 47.88
N LEU A 6 16.38 40.60 47.86
CA LEU A 6 16.55 39.44 48.76
C LEU A 6 15.68 38.23 48.33
N ILE A 7 16.29 37.03 48.35
CA ILE A 7 15.71 35.67 48.55
C ILE A 7 15.91 34.65 47.40
N LEU A 8 16.84 33.71 47.64
CA LEU A 8 16.93 32.30 47.15
C LEU A 8 15.60 31.53 47.36
N PRO A 9 15.26 30.36 46.74
CA PRO A 9 16.09 29.12 46.81
C PRO A 9 15.86 27.97 45.78
N LEU A 10 16.57 26.84 46.01
CA LEU A 10 16.33 25.41 45.63
C LEU A 10 16.64 24.95 44.19
N LEU A 11 17.71 24.22 43.85
CA LEU A 11 18.14 22.85 44.24
C LEU A 11 17.05 21.76 44.14
N VAL A 12 17.03 21.00 43.02
CA VAL A 12 16.86 19.52 43.02
C VAL A 12 17.66 18.91 41.86
N PHE A 13 18.75 18.23 42.22
CA PHE A 13 19.35 17.03 41.66
C PHE A 13 19.17 16.66 40.17
N HIS A 14 20.28 16.79 39.44
CA HIS A 14 20.66 15.86 38.38
C HIS A 14 20.65 14.43 38.95
N SER A 15 19.84 13.56 38.38
CA SER A 15 19.95 12.11 38.55
C SER A 15 20.71 11.55 37.36
N GLU A 16 21.91 11.05 37.64
CA GLU A 16 22.64 10.13 36.78
C GLU A 16 21.79 8.86 36.58
N CYS A 17 21.63 8.42 35.34
CA CYS A 17 21.42 7.00 35.05
C CYS A 17 22.64 6.51 34.28
N HIS A 18 23.59 5.98 35.05
CA HIS A 18 24.63 5.09 34.59
C HIS A 18 24.04 3.90 33.83
N CYS A 19 24.55 3.67 32.61
CA CYS A 19 24.54 2.34 31.99
C CYS A 19 25.59 1.48 32.71
N PRO A 20 25.25 0.33 33.32
CA PRO A 20 26.25 -0.61 33.74
C PRO A 20 26.69 -1.46 32.55
N HIS A 21 27.94 -1.22 32.10
CA HIS A 21 28.75 -2.24 31.46
C HIS A 21 28.90 -3.42 32.42
N MET A 22 28.46 -4.61 32.02
CA MET A 22 28.83 -5.87 32.65
C MET A 22 29.70 -6.67 31.68
N MET A 23 31.02 -6.71 31.92
CA MET A 23 31.88 -7.79 31.47
C MET A 23 32.12 -8.77 32.62
N GLY A 24 31.79 -10.04 32.38
CA GLY A 24 32.55 -11.21 32.82
C GLY A 24 32.52 -11.65 34.29
N MET A 25 31.69 -12.67 34.60
CA MET A 25 32.09 -13.77 35.49
C MET A 25 31.48 -15.11 35.01
N LYS A 26 32.22 -16.19 35.28
CA LYS A 26 32.25 -17.50 34.59
C LYS A 26 31.09 -18.47 34.90
N MET A 27 30.99 -19.45 33.98
CA MET A 27 30.13 -20.64 33.87
C MET A 27 29.81 -21.43 35.15
N ALA A 28 28.59 -21.97 35.19
CA ALA A 28 28.27 -23.27 35.79
C ALA A 28 27.49 -24.12 34.76
N LYS A 29 27.75 -25.43 34.79
CA LYS A 29 27.40 -26.47 33.81
C LYS A 29 26.16 -27.26 34.30
N GLN A 30 25.25 -27.68 33.42
CA GLN A 30 24.40 -28.89 33.54
C GLN A 30 23.57 -29.05 32.25
N GLU A 31 24.00 -29.91 31.33
CA GLU A 31 23.57 -31.31 31.13
C GLU A 31 22.19 -31.43 30.44
N GLY A 32 22.24 -31.81 29.17
CA GLY A 32 21.09 -32.08 28.33
C GLY A 32 20.53 -33.51 28.51
N PRO A 33 19.34 -33.79 27.95
CA PRO A 33 18.59 -35.00 28.24
C PRO A 33 19.11 -36.23 27.48
N SER A 34 19.08 -37.39 28.15
CA SER A 34 19.29 -38.71 27.54
C SER A 34 17.92 -39.38 27.25
N PRO A 35 17.76 -40.16 26.17
CA PRO A 35 16.52 -40.85 25.82
C PRO A 35 16.63 -42.39 26.14
N PRO A 36 15.69 -43.27 25.73
CA PRO A 36 14.73 -43.93 26.63
C PRO A 36 14.85 -45.47 26.67
N SER A 37 14.39 -46.15 27.73
CA SER A 37 14.04 -47.58 27.64
C SER A 37 13.14 -48.08 28.77
N SER A 38 11.90 -48.40 28.38
CA SER A 38 11.05 -49.55 28.76
C SER A 38 10.83 -49.96 30.23
N LEU A 39 9.52 -50.00 30.57
CA LEU A 39 8.80 -50.58 31.71
C LEU A 39 9.14 -52.07 32.01
N PRO A 40 8.78 -52.59 33.20
CA PRO A 40 7.50 -53.30 33.27
C PRO A 40 6.69 -53.11 34.59
N ASP A 41 5.37 -53.10 34.39
CA ASP A 41 4.29 -53.76 35.12
C ASP A 41 4.42 -54.10 36.61
N GLY A 42 3.36 -53.71 37.35
CA GLY A 42 2.80 -54.62 38.36
C GLY A 42 2.55 -54.02 39.74
N ASP A 43 1.40 -53.35 39.86
CA ASP A 43 0.41 -53.54 40.91
C ASP A 43 0.80 -53.26 42.39
N LYS A 44 0.30 -52.14 42.91
CA LYS A 44 -0.24 -52.02 44.28
C LYS A 44 -1.01 -50.71 44.43
N GLY A 45 -2.33 -50.86 44.60
CA GLY A 45 -3.09 -50.12 45.60
C GLY A 45 -3.38 -48.65 45.30
N TRP A 46 -4.58 -48.42 44.78
CA TRP A 46 -5.49 -47.32 45.09
C TRP A 46 -5.13 -46.56 46.39
N ASP A 47 -4.53 -45.38 46.27
CA ASP A 47 -4.72 -44.31 47.24
C ASP A 47 -5.01 -43.02 46.46
N PHE A 48 -6.28 -42.62 46.58
CA PHE A 48 -6.83 -41.35 46.15
C PHE A 48 -6.18 -40.22 46.97
N ASP A 49 -5.34 -39.40 46.35
CA ASP A 49 -5.15 -38.02 46.78
C ASP A 49 -5.88 -37.08 45.80
N GLU A 50 -7.21 -37.29 45.69
CA GLU A 50 -8.10 -36.17 45.44
C GLU A 50 -8.08 -35.25 46.67
N PRO A 51 -8.27 -33.93 46.54
CA PRO A 51 -9.02 -33.22 47.56
C PRO A 51 -10.48 -33.70 47.45
N SER A 52 -10.75 -34.89 47.97
CA SER A 52 -12.10 -35.37 48.22
C SER A 52 -12.65 -34.53 49.36
N GLY A 53 -13.19 -33.36 49.02
CA GLY A 53 -14.13 -32.70 49.90
C GLY A 53 -15.18 -33.73 50.30
N ALA A 54 -15.44 -33.86 51.60
CA ALA A 54 -16.46 -34.77 52.14
C ALA A 54 -17.73 -34.73 51.27
N PRO A 55 -18.48 -35.83 51.08
CA PRO A 55 -19.73 -35.78 50.32
C PRO A 55 -20.68 -34.76 50.99
N GLY A 56 -20.76 -33.57 50.40
CA GLY A 56 -21.30 -32.35 51.02
C GLY A 56 -20.45 -31.08 50.86
N ALA A 57 -19.20 -31.17 50.43
CA ALA A 57 -18.34 -30.02 50.15
C ALA A 57 -18.83 -29.29 48.89
N VAL A 58 -19.14 -28.01 49.04
CA VAL A 58 -19.64 -27.14 47.99
C VAL A 58 -18.50 -26.90 46.98
N PRO A 59 -18.65 -27.24 45.67
CA PRO A 59 -17.65 -26.87 44.67
C PRO A 59 -17.40 -25.36 44.71
N PRO A 60 -16.15 -24.90 44.54
CA PRO A 60 -15.87 -23.47 44.49
C PRO A 60 -16.65 -22.83 43.34
N GLU A 61 -17.29 -21.69 43.60
CA GLU A 61 -17.99 -20.96 42.54
C GLU A 61 -16.99 -20.56 41.46
N TYR A 62 -17.32 -20.91 40.22
CA TYR A 62 -16.49 -20.60 39.06
C TYR A 62 -17.15 -19.49 38.25
N PHE A 63 -16.35 -18.51 37.84
CA PHE A 63 -16.82 -17.32 37.15
C PHE A 63 -16.31 -17.29 35.72
N ILE A 64 -17.23 -17.14 34.77
CA ILE A 64 -16.93 -16.96 33.35
C ILE A 64 -17.58 -15.66 32.90
N GLN A 65 -16.79 -14.78 32.29
CA GLN A 65 -17.32 -13.61 31.60
C GLN A 65 -17.56 -13.96 30.14
N THR A 66 -18.68 -13.50 29.60
CA THR A 66 -19.07 -13.71 28.20
C THR A 66 -19.45 -12.40 27.57
N THR A 67 -19.13 -12.23 26.29
CA THR A 67 -19.55 -11.07 25.50
C THR A 67 -19.94 -11.55 24.11
N PHE A 68 -21.20 -11.34 23.73
CA PHE A 68 -21.69 -11.71 22.39
C PHE A 68 -21.67 -10.49 21.46
N VAL A 69 -20.83 -10.57 20.43
CA VAL A 69 -20.63 -9.52 19.42
C VAL A 69 -21.09 -10.06 18.08
N HIS A 70 -21.95 -9.33 17.39
CA HIS A 70 -22.45 -9.77 16.09
C HIS A 70 -22.67 -8.63 15.10
N ARG A 71 -22.58 -8.95 13.82
CA ARG A 71 -22.98 -8.09 12.71
C ARG A 71 -24.04 -8.82 11.89
N SER A 72 -25.29 -8.41 12.04
CA SER A 72 -26.44 -9.07 11.42
C SER A 72 -27.11 -8.14 10.39
N GLU A 73 -26.72 -8.26 9.12
CA GLU A 73 -27.17 -7.35 8.05
C GLU A 73 -28.59 -7.69 7.53
N ASN A 74 -29.01 -8.96 7.66
CA ASN A 74 -30.32 -9.41 7.18
C ASN A 74 -31.15 -10.06 8.29
N LYS A 75 -32.45 -10.24 8.02
CA LYS A 75 -33.41 -10.76 9.00
C LYS A 75 -33.01 -12.13 9.55
N GLN A 76 -32.53 -13.05 8.71
CA GLN A 76 -32.12 -14.39 9.15
C GLN A 76 -30.94 -14.34 10.14
N GLN A 77 -29.98 -13.44 9.91
CA GLN A 77 -28.85 -13.24 10.82
C GLN A 77 -29.26 -12.57 12.13
N LYS A 78 -30.29 -11.72 12.11
CA LYS A 78 -30.87 -11.12 13.33
C LYS A 78 -31.63 -12.16 14.15
N ASP A 79 -32.44 -12.99 13.49
CA ASP A 79 -33.18 -14.08 14.14
C ASP A 79 -32.23 -15.09 14.80
N PHE A 80 -31.11 -15.44 14.14
CA PHE A 80 -30.09 -16.30 14.71
C PHE A 80 -29.36 -15.66 15.91
N ALA A 81 -29.01 -14.37 15.83
CA ALA A 81 -28.41 -13.66 16.96
C ALA A 81 -29.33 -13.65 18.20
N ALA A 82 -30.63 -13.42 17.98
CA ALA A 82 -31.64 -13.49 19.05
C ALA A 82 -31.76 -14.90 19.66
N LEU A 83 -31.67 -15.95 18.83
CA LEU A 83 -31.66 -17.34 19.31
C LEU A 83 -30.44 -17.62 20.20
N VAL A 84 -29.23 -17.21 19.78
CA VAL A 84 -28.01 -17.38 20.57
C VAL A 84 -28.13 -16.70 21.94
N LEU A 85 -28.62 -15.45 21.96
CA LEU A 85 -28.82 -14.71 23.21
C LEU A 85 -29.85 -15.35 24.14
N THR A 86 -30.96 -15.84 23.58
CA THR A 86 -31.97 -16.57 24.33
C THR A 86 -31.37 -17.80 25.00
N LYS A 87 -30.56 -18.56 24.25
CA LYS A 87 -29.86 -19.74 24.78
C LYS A 87 -28.81 -19.41 25.84
N ILE A 88 -28.03 -18.35 25.68
CA ILE A 88 -27.10 -17.87 26.72
C ILE A 88 -27.87 -17.51 28.00
N GLY A 89 -29.01 -16.83 27.88
CA GLY A 89 -29.87 -16.48 29.02
C GLY A 89 -30.42 -17.69 29.77
N GLU A 90 -30.94 -18.68 29.03
CA GLU A 90 -31.43 -19.96 29.59
C GLU A 90 -30.30 -20.73 30.31
N LEU A 91 -29.13 -20.84 29.66
CA LEU A 91 -27.97 -21.55 30.20
C LEU A 91 -27.41 -20.86 31.45
N ARG A 92 -27.39 -19.53 31.51
CA ARG A 92 -26.94 -18.79 32.70
C ARG A 92 -27.74 -19.17 33.94
N GLN A 93 -29.07 -19.24 33.82
CA GLN A 93 -29.93 -19.65 34.94
C GLN A 93 -29.68 -21.11 35.32
N ARG A 94 -29.60 -21.99 34.32
CA ARG A 94 -29.42 -23.43 34.52
C ARG A 94 -28.07 -23.78 35.15
N LEU A 95 -26.98 -23.24 34.62
CA LEU A 95 -25.62 -23.48 35.10
C LEU A 95 -25.37 -22.86 36.47
N LYS A 96 -26.00 -21.73 36.79
CA LYS A 96 -25.97 -21.19 38.16
C LYS A 96 -26.62 -22.14 39.17
N GLN A 97 -27.74 -22.77 38.80
CA GLN A 97 -28.46 -23.70 39.68
C GLN A 97 -27.81 -25.08 39.77
N GLN A 98 -27.34 -25.62 38.65
CA GLN A 98 -26.94 -27.03 38.52
C GLN A 98 -25.42 -27.24 38.53
N ALA A 99 -24.64 -26.26 38.06
CA ALA A 99 -23.19 -26.34 37.92
C ALA A 99 -22.42 -25.37 38.85
N ARG A 100 -23.12 -24.55 39.65
CA ARG A 100 -22.55 -23.47 40.49
C ARG A 100 -21.58 -22.56 39.73
N LEU A 101 -21.87 -22.38 38.45
CA LEU A 101 -21.08 -21.56 37.54
C LEU A 101 -21.83 -20.25 37.29
N THR A 102 -21.21 -19.14 37.68
CA THR A 102 -21.74 -17.81 37.41
C THR A 102 -21.20 -17.34 36.07
N ILE A 103 -22.10 -17.25 35.09
CA ILE A 103 -21.82 -16.56 33.83
C ILE A 103 -22.21 -15.11 34.02
N ASP A 104 -21.24 -14.21 33.92
CA ASP A 104 -21.52 -12.80 33.75
C ASP A 104 -21.43 -12.46 32.27
N ASN A 105 -22.40 -11.68 31.81
CA ASN A 105 -22.38 -11.16 30.45
C ASN A 105 -22.05 -9.69 30.60
N GLU A 106 -20.96 -9.22 30.01
CA GLU A 106 -20.42 -7.87 30.25
C GLU A 106 -21.46 -6.76 30.00
N VAL A 107 -22.51 -7.06 29.24
CA VAL A 107 -23.57 -6.11 28.88
C VAL A 107 -24.85 -6.39 29.68
N VAL A 108 -24.82 -6.22 31.01
CA VAL A 108 -26.03 -6.28 31.87
C VAL A 108 -26.78 -4.93 31.93
N THR A 109 -26.18 -3.83 31.45
CA THR A 109 -26.77 -2.47 31.56
C THR A 109 -27.37 -1.88 30.29
N LEU A 110 -27.26 -2.53 29.12
CA LEU A 110 -27.94 -2.12 27.89
C LEU A 110 -29.08 -3.08 27.57
N VAL A 111 -30.27 -2.53 27.34
CA VAL A 111 -31.43 -3.25 26.81
C VAL A 111 -31.50 -2.94 25.31
N PRO A 112 -31.32 -3.92 24.40
CA PRO A 112 -31.04 -5.35 24.63
C PRO A 112 -29.55 -5.69 24.86
N PRO A 113 -29.24 -6.84 25.51
CA PRO A 113 -27.89 -7.24 25.94
C PRO A 113 -27.09 -7.85 24.78
N GLN A 114 -26.71 -7.03 23.81
CA GLN A 114 -25.96 -7.46 22.64
C GLN A 114 -25.11 -6.32 22.09
N ILE A 115 -23.91 -6.64 21.58
CA ILE A 115 -23.13 -5.69 20.80
C ILE A 115 -23.43 -5.97 19.34
N SER A 116 -24.39 -5.21 18.80
CA SER A 116 -24.78 -5.25 17.39
C SER A 116 -23.97 -4.22 16.63
N CYS A 117 -22.93 -4.64 15.90
CA CYS A 117 -22.05 -3.74 15.14
C CYS A 117 -22.71 -3.15 13.87
N VAL A 118 -24.01 -3.38 13.68
CA VAL A 118 -24.85 -2.68 12.70
C VAL A 118 -25.64 -1.55 13.37
N GLU A 119 -26.15 -1.78 14.57
CA GLU A 119 -27.04 -0.84 15.28
C GLU A 119 -26.25 0.11 16.19
N ASP A 120 -25.10 -0.32 16.71
CA ASP A 120 -24.16 0.45 17.52
C ASP A 120 -22.73 0.27 16.98
N SER A 121 -22.46 0.87 15.82
CA SER A 121 -21.16 0.76 15.15
C SER A 121 -20.02 1.47 15.89
N GLU A 122 -20.35 2.34 16.86
CA GLU A 122 -19.37 3.10 17.66
C GLU A 122 -18.97 2.37 18.95
N HIS A 123 -19.61 1.24 19.27
CA HIS A 123 -19.20 0.42 20.40
C HIS A 123 -17.72 -0.01 20.25
N TYR A 124 -16.92 0.17 21.30
CA TYR A 124 -15.47 -0.04 21.24
C TYR A 124 -15.08 -1.43 20.71
N ARG A 125 -15.80 -2.49 21.12
CA ARG A 125 -15.60 -3.87 20.62
C ARG A 125 -15.94 -4.08 19.14
N CYS A 126 -16.66 -3.18 18.47
CA CYS A 126 -16.95 -3.30 17.04
C CYS A 126 -15.76 -2.90 16.16
N GLY A 127 -14.82 -2.12 16.69
CA GLY A 127 -13.54 -1.83 16.03
C GLY A 127 -12.58 -3.01 16.02
N ASP A 128 -12.83 -4.03 16.85
CA ASP A 128 -12.00 -5.23 17.00
C ASP A 128 -12.36 -6.35 16.02
N TYR A 129 -13.28 -6.12 15.07
CA TYR A 129 -13.74 -7.14 14.12
C TYR A 129 -13.95 -6.56 12.72
N GLN A 130 -14.12 -7.45 11.73
CA GLN A 130 -14.25 -7.06 10.31
C GLN A 130 -15.42 -6.08 10.08
N PRO A 131 -15.22 -5.04 9.24
CA PRO A 131 -16.26 -4.06 8.94
C PRO A 131 -17.33 -4.58 7.96
N GLU A 132 -17.00 -5.62 7.18
CA GLU A 132 -17.84 -6.16 6.12
C GLU A 132 -18.23 -7.63 6.40
N GLY A 133 -19.41 -8.02 5.92
CA GLY A 133 -19.94 -9.37 6.08
C GLY A 133 -20.65 -9.61 7.42
N SER A 134 -21.49 -10.65 7.48
CA SER A 134 -22.20 -11.01 8.72
C SER A 134 -21.39 -12.00 9.56
N TYR A 135 -21.35 -11.78 10.87
CA TYR A 135 -20.64 -12.66 11.83
C TYR A 135 -21.33 -12.71 13.19
N HIS A 136 -21.07 -13.78 13.94
CA HIS A 136 -21.55 -14.03 15.30
C HIS A 136 -20.39 -14.58 16.13
N TYR A 137 -19.86 -13.75 17.02
CA TYR A 137 -18.72 -14.08 17.86
C TYR A 137 -19.13 -14.11 19.33
N LEU A 138 -18.75 -15.18 20.01
CA LEU A 138 -18.87 -15.33 21.45
C LEU A 138 -17.46 -15.20 22.05
N VAL A 139 -17.21 -14.12 22.76
CA VAL A 139 -16.01 -13.94 23.56
C VAL A 139 -16.26 -14.59 24.92
N VAL A 140 -15.36 -15.47 25.35
CA VAL A 140 -15.41 -16.14 26.65
C VAL A 140 -14.11 -15.87 27.37
N GLU A 141 -14.19 -15.36 28.58
CA GLU A 141 -13.04 -14.98 29.39
C GLU A 141 -13.13 -15.66 30.77
N ASP A 142 -12.05 -16.28 31.18
CA ASP A 142 -11.90 -16.84 32.53
C ASP A 142 -10.52 -16.52 33.11
N SER A 143 -10.44 -16.54 34.45
CA SER A 143 -9.22 -16.17 35.17
C SER A 143 -8.02 -17.11 34.99
N ALA A 144 -8.25 -18.36 34.53
CA ALA A 144 -7.21 -19.37 34.41
C ALA A 144 -6.64 -19.48 32.99
N LYS A 145 -7.48 -19.38 31.95
CA LYS A 145 -7.08 -19.55 30.53
C LYS A 145 -7.10 -18.25 29.72
N GLY A 146 -7.65 -17.17 30.25
CA GLY A 146 -7.75 -15.88 29.57
C GLY A 146 -8.93 -15.81 28.59
N ALA A 147 -8.88 -14.83 27.68
CA ALA A 147 -9.94 -14.56 26.71
C ALA A 147 -9.77 -15.39 25.42
N ALA A 148 -10.86 -15.98 24.94
CA ALA A 148 -10.91 -16.63 23.63
C ALA A 148 -12.16 -16.17 22.84
N VAL A 149 -12.02 -16.07 21.52
CA VAL A 149 -13.11 -15.69 20.62
C VAL A 149 -13.57 -16.91 19.84
N TYR A 150 -14.86 -17.21 19.93
CA TYR A 150 -15.50 -18.34 19.26
C TYR A 150 -16.44 -17.87 18.15
N SER A 151 -16.34 -18.48 16.97
CA SER A 151 -17.26 -18.26 15.86
C SER A 151 -18.44 -19.24 15.92
N LEU A 152 -19.64 -18.68 15.86
CA LEU A 152 -20.91 -19.41 15.80
C LEU A 152 -21.50 -19.28 14.39
N GLU A 153 -21.27 -20.28 13.54
CA GLU A 153 -21.77 -20.22 12.17
C GLU A 153 -23.28 -20.50 12.10
N ARG A 154 -24.06 -19.52 11.62
CA ARG A 154 -25.51 -19.66 11.44
C ARG A 154 -25.90 -20.91 10.66
N LYS A 155 -25.26 -21.14 9.50
CA LYS A 155 -25.59 -22.25 8.58
C LYS A 155 -25.52 -23.63 9.24
N LEU A 156 -24.68 -23.77 10.27
CA LEU A 156 -24.45 -25.03 10.98
C LEU A 156 -25.35 -25.17 12.21
N ASN A 157 -25.73 -24.06 12.86
CA ASN A 157 -26.38 -24.08 14.17
C ASN A 157 -27.87 -23.66 14.15
N GLU A 158 -28.36 -23.00 13.10
CA GLU A 158 -29.73 -22.44 13.07
C GLU A 158 -30.84 -23.47 12.89
N LYS A 159 -30.52 -24.64 12.33
CA LYS A 159 -31.52 -25.63 11.93
C LYS A 159 -32.25 -26.25 13.13
N ASN A 160 -31.57 -26.35 14.27
CA ASN A 160 -32.13 -26.84 15.52
C ASN A 160 -31.67 -25.94 16.68
N PRO A 161 -32.58 -25.36 17.49
CA PRO A 161 -32.22 -24.63 18.71
C PRO A 161 -31.30 -25.39 19.67
N GLY A 162 -31.41 -26.73 19.71
CA GLY A 162 -30.54 -27.59 20.50
C GLY A 162 -29.07 -27.58 20.04
N ALA A 163 -28.82 -27.46 18.73
CA ALA A 163 -27.46 -27.35 18.20
C ALA A 163 -26.81 -26.02 18.61
N THR A 164 -27.55 -24.92 18.59
CA THR A 164 -27.07 -23.62 19.07
C THR A 164 -26.74 -23.68 20.57
N GLU A 165 -27.60 -24.31 21.37
CA GLU A 165 -27.38 -24.51 22.81
C GLU A 165 -26.11 -25.34 23.07
N MET A 166 -25.93 -26.45 22.35
CA MET A 166 -24.76 -27.30 22.46
C MET A 166 -23.47 -26.60 22.05
N ALA A 167 -23.50 -25.76 21.01
CA ALA A 167 -22.35 -24.97 20.56
C ALA A 167 -21.89 -23.97 21.63
N VAL A 168 -22.84 -23.31 22.30
CA VAL A 168 -22.56 -22.40 23.42
C VAL A 168 -22.01 -23.17 24.62
N LEU A 169 -22.60 -24.33 24.96
CA LEU A 169 -22.10 -25.19 26.04
C LEU A 169 -20.68 -25.70 25.77
N ASP A 170 -20.35 -26.09 24.54
CA ASP A 170 -18.99 -26.50 24.18
C ASP A 170 -17.98 -25.35 24.35
N ALA A 171 -18.33 -24.14 23.91
CA ALA A 171 -17.49 -22.96 24.11
C ALA A 171 -17.22 -22.70 25.60
N LEU A 172 -18.26 -22.73 26.43
CA LEU A 172 -18.14 -22.50 27.87
C LEU A 172 -17.39 -23.65 28.57
N SER A 173 -17.56 -24.89 28.11
CA SER A 173 -16.87 -26.07 28.64
C SER A 173 -15.35 -25.94 28.54
N ARG A 174 -14.86 -25.31 27.47
CA ARG A 174 -13.41 -25.07 27.27
C ARG A 174 -12.83 -24.10 28.30
N HIS A 175 -13.66 -23.28 28.92
CA HIS A 175 -13.29 -22.30 29.95
C HIS A 175 -13.70 -22.73 31.36
N SER A 176 -14.33 -23.89 31.52
CA SER A 176 -14.76 -24.48 32.80
C SER A 176 -13.82 -25.62 33.23
N PRO A 177 -13.73 -25.94 34.54
CA PRO A 177 -13.01 -27.13 35.03
C PRO A 177 -13.60 -28.46 34.54
N HIS A 178 -14.90 -28.50 34.25
CA HIS A 178 -15.61 -29.69 33.79
C HIS A 178 -16.47 -29.37 32.57
N SER A 179 -16.77 -30.40 31.77
CA SER A 179 -17.65 -30.26 30.60
C SER A 179 -19.04 -29.82 31.03
N LEU A 180 -19.52 -28.72 30.46
CA LEU A 180 -20.85 -28.19 30.71
C LEU A 180 -21.91 -28.76 29.76
N THR A 181 -21.50 -29.53 28.74
CA THR A 181 -22.40 -30.21 27.81
C THR A 181 -23.36 -31.18 28.51
N MET A 182 -22.98 -31.72 29.67
CA MET A 182 -23.86 -32.57 30.49
C MET A 182 -25.08 -31.84 31.08
N TYR A 183 -25.09 -30.50 31.05
CA TYR A 183 -26.23 -29.68 31.49
C TYR A 183 -27.10 -29.22 30.30
N ALA A 184 -26.92 -29.83 29.13
CA ALA A 184 -27.77 -29.62 27.97
C ALA A 184 -29.24 -29.95 28.27
N SER A 185 -30.15 -29.26 27.58
CA SER A 185 -31.56 -29.62 27.59
C SER A 185 -31.77 -30.99 26.94
N PRO A 186 -32.87 -31.71 27.24
CA PRO A 186 -33.18 -33.00 26.60
C PRO A 186 -33.23 -32.92 25.07
N GLU A 187 -33.56 -31.75 24.53
CA GLU A 187 -33.56 -31.46 23.09
C GLU A 187 -32.13 -31.22 22.56
N ALA A 188 -31.26 -30.55 23.31
CA ALA A 188 -29.88 -30.27 22.92
C ALA A 188 -28.94 -31.48 23.07
N ASP A 189 -29.19 -32.37 24.04
CA ASP A 189 -28.38 -33.57 24.31
C ASP A 189 -28.32 -34.55 23.12
N LYS A 190 -29.27 -34.45 22.18
CA LYS A 190 -29.35 -35.27 20.97
C LYS A 190 -28.73 -34.61 19.74
N GLU A 191 -28.24 -33.38 19.87
CA GLU A 191 -27.81 -32.54 18.77
C GLU A 191 -26.32 -32.23 18.86
N VAL A 192 -25.70 -31.98 17.71
CA VAL A 192 -24.28 -31.58 17.65
C VAL A 192 -24.21 -30.09 17.33
N GLY A 193 -23.67 -29.31 18.27
CA GLY A 193 -23.38 -27.89 18.07
C GLY A 193 -22.00 -27.70 17.45
N PHE A 194 -21.88 -26.74 16.53
CA PHE A 194 -20.63 -26.40 15.89
C PHE A 194 -20.11 -25.07 16.41
N VAL A 195 -18.94 -25.10 17.06
CA VAL A 195 -18.25 -23.92 17.53
C VAL A 195 -16.75 -24.01 17.23
N ARG A 196 -16.16 -22.90 16.80
CA ARG A 196 -14.74 -22.84 16.41
C ARG A 196 -14.04 -21.69 17.11
N ALA A 197 -12.98 -21.99 17.85
CA ALA A 197 -12.09 -20.95 18.38
C ALA A 197 -11.30 -20.31 17.23
N LEU A 198 -11.24 -18.98 17.19
CA LEU A 198 -10.43 -18.24 16.24
C LEU A 198 -8.97 -18.19 16.73
N SER A 199 -8.03 -18.45 15.82
CA SER A 199 -6.61 -18.32 16.13
C SER A 199 -6.17 -16.84 16.18
N ALA A 200 -5.08 -16.55 16.87
CA ALA A 200 -4.52 -15.20 16.92
C ALA A 200 -4.19 -14.62 15.53
N LYS A 201 -3.76 -15.49 14.59
CA LYS A 201 -3.50 -15.09 13.19
C LYS A 201 -4.78 -14.70 12.46
N GLU A 202 -5.87 -15.44 12.67
CA GLU A 202 -7.17 -15.11 12.07
C GLU A 202 -7.72 -13.79 12.62
N LEU A 203 -7.66 -13.58 13.94
CA LEU A 203 -8.07 -12.31 14.57
C LEU A 203 -7.26 -11.12 14.02
N GLN A 204 -5.95 -11.27 13.84
CA GLN A 204 -5.10 -10.25 13.18
C GLN A 204 -5.47 -10.00 11.72
N THR A 205 -6.05 -10.98 11.04
CA THR A 205 -6.46 -10.85 9.63
C THR A 205 -7.85 -10.23 9.51
N ILE A 206 -8.76 -10.57 10.41
CA ILE A 206 -10.11 -10.00 10.56
C ILE A 206 -10.04 -8.50 10.89
N ASN A 207 -9.00 -8.09 11.62
CA ASN A 207 -8.76 -6.68 12.00
C ASN A 207 -8.13 -5.83 10.89
N LYS A 208 -7.78 -6.41 9.74
CA LYS A 208 -7.23 -5.61 8.64
C LYS A 208 -8.40 -4.96 7.90
N PRO A 209 -8.47 -3.61 7.86
CA PRO A 209 -9.39 -2.95 6.94
C PRO A 209 -9.14 -3.45 5.52
N PRO A 210 -10.17 -3.48 4.66
CA PRO A 210 -10.02 -3.93 3.28
C PRO A 210 -8.86 -3.16 2.62
N PRO A 211 -8.03 -3.84 1.81
CA PRO A 211 -6.88 -3.21 1.18
C PRO A 211 -7.36 -2.02 0.36
N VAL A 212 -6.77 -0.85 0.62
CA VAL A 212 -7.05 0.35 -0.16
C VAL A 212 -6.45 0.17 -1.55
N GLU A 213 -7.30 0.19 -2.57
CA GLU A 213 -6.85 0.17 -3.97
C GLU A 213 -5.98 1.41 -4.24
N MET A 214 -4.72 1.17 -4.64
CA MET A 214 -3.76 2.21 -4.99
C MET A 214 -3.08 1.84 -6.32
N GLU A 215 -2.90 2.83 -7.19
CA GLU A 215 -2.00 2.70 -8.34
C GLU A 215 -0.56 2.85 -7.84
N PHE A 216 0.33 1.96 -8.30
CA PHE A 216 1.73 1.94 -7.89
C PHE A 216 2.51 3.10 -8.50
N TYR A 217 2.19 3.49 -9.75
CA TYR A 217 2.83 4.57 -10.49
C TYR A 217 1.99 5.85 -10.44
N SER A 218 2.66 6.99 -10.35
CA SER A 218 2.00 8.30 -10.43
C SER A 218 1.75 8.71 -11.89
N PRO A 219 0.92 9.73 -12.14
CA PRO A 219 0.73 10.29 -13.48
C PRO A 219 2.00 10.86 -14.12
N THR A 220 3.06 11.11 -13.34
CA THR A 220 4.36 11.60 -13.84
C THR A 220 5.33 10.47 -14.19
N GLU A 221 4.92 9.22 -13.95
CA GLU A 221 5.74 8.01 -14.07
C GLU A 221 5.13 7.00 -15.06
N VAL A 222 4.36 7.49 -16.04
CA VAL A 222 3.67 6.64 -17.03
C VAL A 222 4.53 6.26 -18.24
N ASP A 223 5.63 6.96 -18.46
CA ASP A 223 6.51 6.87 -19.63
C ASP A 223 8.01 6.83 -19.29
N LEU A 224 8.34 6.12 -18.20
CA LEU A 224 9.72 5.94 -17.75
C LEU A 224 10.52 5.04 -18.71
N ILE A 225 11.81 5.32 -18.84
CA ILE A 225 12.74 4.50 -19.63
C ILE A 225 12.97 3.15 -18.96
N ASP A 226 12.88 2.09 -19.75
CA ASP A 226 13.36 0.76 -19.41
C ASP A 226 14.89 0.74 -19.30
N THR A 227 15.41 0.66 -18.07
CA THR A 227 16.86 0.66 -17.79
C THR A 227 17.57 -0.54 -18.40
N ASP A 228 16.89 -1.65 -18.63
CA ASP A 228 17.50 -2.87 -19.17
C ASP A 228 17.91 -2.67 -20.62
N LEU A 229 17.19 -1.81 -21.35
CA LEU A 229 17.53 -1.43 -22.72
C LEU A 229 18.74 -0.48 -22.79
N LEU A 230 19.09 0.18 -21.68
CA LEU A 230 20.29 1.02 -21.61
C LEU A 230 21.55 0.20 -21.35
N GLU A 231 21.46 -1.01 -20.79
CA GLU A 231 22.64 -1.83 -20.49
C GLU A 231 23.45 -2.20 -21.74
N PHE A 232 22.77 -2.39 -22.87
CA PHE A 232 23.38 -2.75 -24.17
C PHE A 232 23.72 -1.54 -25.05
N ARG A 233 23.56 -0.32 -24.54
CA ARG A 233 23.96 0.90 -25.24
C ARG A 233 25.45 1.17 -25.06
N THR A 234 26.04 1.88 -26.02
CA THR A 234 27.39 2.41 -25.83
C THR A 234 27.29 3.71 -25.03
N GLY A 235 28.07 3.81 -23.97
CA GLY A 235 28.20 5.02 -23.17
C GLY A 235 29.26 6.01 -23.66
N GLU A 236 29.84 5.77 -24.84
CA GLU A 236 30.87 6.62 -25.43
C GLU A 236 30.38 8.08 -25.55
N ASP A 237 31.24 9.01 -25.13
CA ASP A 237 31.03 10.46 -25.11
C ASP A 237 29.86 10.97 -24.26
N LEU A 238 29.17 10.10 -23.49
CA LEU A 238 28.07 10.53 -22.62
C LEU A 238 28.54 11.36 -21.43
N ASP A 239 29.78 11.16 -20.98
CA ASP A 239 30.43 11.88 -19.88
C ASP A 239 31.11 13.18 -20.33
N ALA A 240 31.37 13.35 -21.63
CA ALA A 240 31.97 14.56 -22.21
C ALA A 240 30.98 15.74 -22.40
N VAL A 241 29.77 15.63 -21.84
CA VAL A 241 28.72 16.64 -21.97
C VAL A 241 29.02 17.88 -21.11
N GLU A 242 28.94 19.07 -21.71
CA GLU A 242 29.09 20.33 -20.97
C GLU A 242 27.92 20.54 -19.99
N HIS A 243 28.22 20.89 -18.73
CA HIS A 243 27.22 21.02 -17.67
C HIS A 243 27.55 22.10 -16.63
N ASN A 244 26.55 22.46 -15.81
CA ASN A 244 26.68 23.42 -14.71
C ASN A 244 26.75 22.74 -13.32
N LEU A 245 26.91 21.42 -13.28
CA LEU A 245 26.94 20.67 -12.02
C LEU A 245 28.20 20.97 -11.20
N VAL A 246 28.02 21.03 -9.88
CA VAL A 246 29.12 21.09 -8.90
C VAL A 246 29.65 19.67 -8.65
N SER A 247 30.97 19.47 -8.71
CA SER A 247 31.60 18.18 -8.40
C SER A 247 32.13 18.17 -6.97
N TYR A 248 31.88 17.10 -6.22
CA TYR A 248 32.49 16.87 -4.90
C TYR A 248 33.49 15.71 -4.96
N ALA A 249 34.68 15.94 -4.43
CA ALA A 249 35.79 14.98 -4.47
C ALA A 249 36.00 14.22 -3.15
N SER A 250 35.34 14.65 -2.06
CA SER A 250 35.47 14.01 -0.75
C SER A 250 34.19 14.13 0.10
N GLU A 251 34.06 13.23 1.07
CA GLU A 251 32.97 13.25 2.05
C GLU A 251 32.92 14.55 2.85
N LYS A 252 34.09 15.13 3.15
CA LYS A 252 34.19 16.39 3.88
C LYS A 252 33.61 17.54 3.06
N GLU A 253 34.01 17.69 1.80
CA GLU A 253 33.47 18.74 0.92
C GLU A 253 31.96 18.62 0.77
N PHE A 254 31.46 17.40 0.60
CA PHE A 254 30.04 17.13 0.51
C PHE A 254 29.30 17.47 1.81
N SER A 255 29.86 17.10 2.96
CA SER A 255 29.28 17.40 4.28
C SER A 255 29.26 18.90 4.55
N ASP A 256 30.33 19.62 4.20
CA ASP A 256 30.39 21.08 4.30
C ASP A 256 29.32 21.73 3.40
N ALA A 257 29.14 21.21 2.19
CA ALA A 257 28.10 21.68 1.27
C ALA A 257 26.68 21.40 1.76
N LEU A 258 26.42 20.24 2.39
CA LEU A 258 25.13 19.92 2.99
C LEU A 258 24.74 20.89 4.11
N ASN A 259 25.72 21.34 4.89
CA ASN A 259 25.51 22.29 5.97
C ASN A 259 25.37 23.74 5.47
N ALA A 260 26.08 24.09 4.40
CA ALA A 260 26.11 25.44 3.87
C ALA A 260 24.92 25.77 2.96
N ASN A 261 24.38 24.78 2.24
CA ASN A 261 23.35 25.00 1.23
C ASN A 261 21.96 24.62 1.74
N LYS A 262 20.97 25.44 1.34
CA LYS A 262 19.57 25.19 1.71
C LYS A 262 18.99 24.00 0.95
N GLU A 263 19.20 23.93 -0.36
CA GLU A 263 18.69 22.86 -1.23
C GLU A 263 19.83 22.31 -2.09
N LEU A 264 20.09 21.00 -2.00
CA LEU A 264 21.15 20.31 -2.76
C LEU A 264 20.58 19.06 -3.43
N PHE A 265 20.74 18.94 -4.74
CA PHE A 265 20.42 17.76 -5.52
C PHE A 265 21.71 17.13 -6.02
N VAL A 266 21.96 15.87 -5.70
CA VAL A 266 23.23 15.20 -6.02
C VAL A 266 23.00 13.86 -6.69
N LEU A 267 23.75 13.60 -7.76
CA LEU A 267 23.84 12.30 -8.42
C LEU A 267 25.19 11.65 -8.09
N PHE A 268 25.16 10.47 -7.50
CA PHE A 268 26.34 9.59 -7.42
C PHE A 268 26.40 8.77 -8.70
N TRP A 269 27.54 8.75 -9.38
CA TRP A 269 27.63 8.03 -10.66
C TRP A 269 29.01 7.42 -10.92
N SER A 270 29.05 6.44 -11.80
CA SER A 270 30.25 5.70 -12.19
C SER A 270 30.21 5.35 -13.68
N HIS A 271 31.31 5.57 -14.40
CA HIS A 271 31.39 5.18 -15.82
C HIS A 271 31.46 3.66 -16.03
N VAL A 272 31.59 2.87 -14.95
CA VAL A 272 31.61 1.41 -15.00
C VAL A 272 30.25 0.82 -15.37
N HIS A 273 29.16 1.57 -15.14
CA HIS A 273 27.80 1.13 -15.44
C HIS A 273 27.16 2.01 -16.52
N THR A 274 26.73 1.39 -17.63
CA THR A 274 26.13 2.12 -18.76
C THR A 274 24.90 2.94 -18.35
N VAL A 275 24.03 2.37 -17.50
CA VAL A 275 22.84 3.08 -16.99
C VAL A 275 23.24 4.34 -16.21
N SER A 276 24.30 4.25 -15.40
CA SER A 276 24.84 5.37 -14.63
C SER A 276 25.36 6.50 -15.53
N LEU A 277 26.05 6.16 -16.64
CA LEU A 277 26.46 7.14 -17.65
C LEU A 277 25.28 7.86 -18.30
N HIS A 278 24.23 7.12 -18.65
CA HIS A 278 23.01 7.70 -19.22
C HIS A 278 22.30 8.62 -18.22
N ALA A 279 22.25 8.23 -16.95
CA ALA A 279 21.71 9.05 -15.87
C ALA A 279 22.54 10.34 -15.68
N PHE A 280 23.88 10.24 -15.66
CA PHE A 280 24.76 11.41 -15.60
C PHE A 280 24.56 12.33 -16.79
N ASN A 281 24.50 11.80 -18.01
CA ASN A 281 24.26 12.59 -19.21
C ASN A 281 22.94 13.36 -19.16
N LEU A 282 21.84 12.72 -18.71
CA LEU A 282 20.57 13.39 -18.50
C LEU A 282 20.67 14.47 -17.41
N TRP A 283 21.29 14.15 -16.28
CA TRP A 283 21.43 15.09 -15.17
C TRP A 283 22.28 16.31 -15.55
N ALA A 284 23.34 16.10 -16.30
CA ALA A 284 24.18 17.13 -16.89
C ALA A 284 23.38 18.06 -17.82
N ARG A 285 22.58 17.49 -18.74
CA ARG A 285 21.68 18.29 -19.60
C ARG A 285 20.62 19.04 -18.81
N THR A 286 20.02 18.41 -17.80
CA THR A 286 19.08 19.04 -16.86
C THR A 286 19.70 20.25 -16.19
N SER A 287 20.97 20.18 -15.76
CA SER A 287 21.67 21.30 -15.12
C SER A 287 21.78 22.56 -15.98
N LYS A 288 21.76 22.43 -17.31
CA LYS A 288 21.74 23.57 -18.23
C LYS A 288 20.35 24.19 -18.38
N LYS A 289 19.30 23.38 -18.26
CA LYS A 289 17.90 23.82 -18.36
C LYS A 289 17.35 24.32 -17.01
N ALA A 290 17.92 23.88 -15.90
CA ALA A 290 17.45 24.19 -14.55
C ALA A 290 17.53 25.70 -14.25
N ASN A 291 16.42 26.26 -13.77
CA ASN A 291 16.31 27.68 -13.41
C ASN A 291 15.53 27.84 -12.09
N PHE A 292 16.07 27.28 -11.00
CA PHE A 292 15.45 27.29 -9.67
C PHE A 292 16.05 28.32 -8.70
N GLY A 293 16.85 29.26 -9.21
CA GLY A 293 17.53 30.27 -8.41
C GLY A 293 18.90 29.82 -7.88
N LYS A 294 19.61 30.74 -7.22
CA LYS A 294 21.00 30.53 -6.76
C LYS A 294 21.11 29.65 -5.52
N ASP A 295 20.02 29.48 -4.78
CA ASP A 295 20.00 28.72 -3.52
C ASP A 295 19.81 27.21 -3.75
N VAL A 296 19.64 26.80 -5.01
CA VAL A 296 19.45 25.41 -5.43
C VAL A 296 20.71 24.94 -6.15
N ILE A 297 21.42 23.99 -5.53
CA ILE A 297 22.66 23.45 -6.09
C ILE A 297 22.37 22.09 -6.73
N LEU A 298 22.80 21.92 -7.98
CA LEU A 298 22.83 20.62 -8.65
C LEU A 298 24.27 20.15 -8.70
N ALA A 299 24.50 18.94 -8.23
CA ALA A 299 25.83 18.40 -8.04
C ALA A 299 25.95 16.95 -8.53
N HIS A 300 27.18 16.48 -8.59
CA HIS A 300 27.50 15.08 -8.82
C HIS A 300 28.74 14.62 -8.03
N VAL A 301 28.87 13.30 -7.93
CA VAL A 301 30.03 12.63 -7.36
C VAL A 301 30.50 11.54 -8.31
N GLU A 302 31.76 11.62 -8.75
CA GLU A 302 32.40 10.65 -9.63
C GLU A 302 32.97 9.47 -8.83
N CYS A 303 32.14 8.48 -8.54
CA CYS A 303 32.48 7.37 -7.66
C CYS A 303 33.62 6.48 -8.16
N HIS A 304 33.87 6.47 -9.46
CA HIS A 304 35.00 5.75 -10.06
C HIS A 304 36.36 6.44 -9.81
N ARG A 305 36.37 7.76 -9.52
CA ARG A 305 37.57 8.50 -9.11
C ARG A 305 37.69 8.59 -7.59
N HIS A 306 36.56 8.53 -6.89
CA HIS A 306 36.46 8.71 -5.44
C HIS A 306 35.82 7.49 -4.77
N ALA A 307 36.39 6.30 -5.01
CA ALA A 307 35.82 5.03 -4.56
C ALA A 307 35.64 4.94 -3.03
N ASP A 308 36.56 5.53 -2.26
CA ASP A 308 36.47 5.57 -0.80
C ASP A 308 35.24 6.35 -0.32
N PHE A 309 34.89 7.45 -1.01
CA PHE A 309 33.72 8.26 -0.69
C PHE A 309 32.42 7.53 -1.06
N CYS A 310 32.43 6.74 -2.14
CA CYS A 310 31.27 5.96 -2.57
C CYS A 310 31.26 4.52 -2.04
N HIS A 311 32.01 4.23 -0.99
CA HIS A 311 32.04 2.89 -0.40
C HIS A 311 30.65 2.51 0.14
N GLY A 312 30.17 1.32 -0.21
CA GLY A 312 28.86 0.80 0.21
C GLY A 312 27.69 1.15 -0.70
N LEU A 313 27.91 1.88 -1.81
CA LEU A 313 26.88 2.11 -2.82
C LEU A 313 26.63 0.88 -3.68
N THR A 314 25.36 0.64 -4.01
CA THR A 314 24.89 -0.42 -4.89
C THR A 314 24.78 0.07 -6.34
N ARG A 315 24.53 -0.86 -7.29
CA ARG A 315 24.34 -0.53 -8.72
C ARG A 315 23.23 0.50 -8.95
N LYS A 316 22.18 0.45 -8.12
CA LYS A 316 21.03 1.38 -8.20
C LYS A 316 21.40 2.78 -7.75
N ASP A 317 22.25 2.89 -6.73
CA ASP A 317 22.66 4.17 -6.16
C ASP A 317 23.45 5.01 -7.17
N PHE A 318 24.19 4.36 -8.08
CA PHE A 318 24.95 5.03 -9.14
C PHE A 318 24.10 5.71 -10.23
N HIS A 319 22.77 5.58 -10.21
CA HIS A 319 21.88 6.32 -11.10
C HIS A 319 20.73 6.97 -10.34
N THR A 320 20.87 7.13 -9.02
CA THR A 320 19.88 7.73 -8.16
C THR A 320 20.25 9.18 -7.88
N VAL A 321 19.32 10.11 -8.16
CA VAL A 321 19.43 11.51 -7.75
C VAL A 321 18.80 11.66 -6.37
N VAL A 322 19.54 12.25 -5.44
CA VAL A 322 19.09 12.46 -4.05
C VAL A 322 18.92 13.96 -3.79
N ALA A 323 17.83 14.34 -3.12
CA ALA A 323 17.52 15.70 -2.74
C ALA A 323 17.73 15.89 -1.23
N TYR A 324 18.41 16.98 -0.88
CA TYR A 324 18.67 17.40 0.49
C TYR A 324 18.11 18.80 0.73
N ARG A 325 17.51 19.00 1.91
CA ARG A 325 17.10 20.31 2.42
C ARG A 325 17.67 20.51 3.80
N ASN A 326 18.45 21.57 4.00
CA ASN A 326 19.12 21.88 5.28
C ASN A 326 19.86 20.66 5.85
N GLY A 327 20.63 19.96 5.01
CA GLY A 327 21.38 18.76 5.37
C GLY A 327 20.56 17.48 5.57
N GLN A 328 19.22 17.53 5.48
CA GLN A 328 18.36 16.34 5.59
C GLN A 328 17.95 15.81 4.23
N ASN A 329 18.02 14.49 4.04
CA ASN A 329 17.48 13.84 2.84
C ASN A 329 15.95 13.97 2.85
N ILE A 330 15.39 14.58 1.80
CA ILE A 330 13.95 14.79 1.64
C ILE A 330 13.34 13.88 0.57
N GLY A 331 14.15 13.22 -0.24
CA GLY A 331 13.67 12.30 -1.28
C GLY A 331 14.75 11.91 -2.28
N SER A 332 14.45 10.90 -3.07
CA SER A 332 15.34 10.45 -4.15
C SER A 332 14.53 9.88 -5.31
N THR A 333 15.13 9.85 -6.49
CA THR A 333 14.57 9.16 -7.66
C THR A 333 15.66 8.42 -8.41
N TYR A 334 15.38 7.16 -8.74
CA TYR A 334 16.22 6.32 -9.61
C TYR A 334 15.59 6.15 -11.00
N TYR A 335 14.42 6.76 -11.22
CA TYR A 335 13.74 6.67 -12.49
C TYR A 335 14.39 7.60 -13.53
N LEU A 336 14.40 7.14 -14.78
CA LEU A 336 14.95 7.86 -15.92
C LEU A 336 13.81 8.13 -16.92
N ARG A 337 13.79 9.34 -17.51
CA ARG A 337 12.90 9.66 -18.63
C ARG A 337 13.54 10.67 -19.58
N ASP A 338 13.54 11.94 -19.18
CA ASP A 338 14.08 13.07 -19.95
C ASP A 338 14.43 14.21 -18.99
N GLU A 339 14.92 15.34 -19.50
CA GLU A 339 15.26 16.47 -18.64
C GLU A 339 14.01 17.07 -17.98
N ASP A 340 12.87 17.07 -18.66
CA ASP A 340 11.62 17.63 -18.14
C ASP A 340 11.10 16.84 -16.93
N PHE A 341 11.30 15.52 -16.90
CA PHE A 341 11.04 14.69 -15.72
C PHE A 341 11.84 15.16 -14.49
N TYR A 342 13.14 15.37 -14.64
CA TYR A 342 13.96 15.83 -13.52
C TYR A 342 13.60 17.23 -13.07
N LEU A 343 13.35 18.15 -14.01
CA LEU A 343 12.90 19.50 -13.68
C LEU A 343 11.56 19.48 -12.94
N GLN A 344 10.62 18.63 -13.37
CA GLN A 344 9.33 18.43 -12.73
C GLN A 344 9.48 17.85 -11.31
N TRP A 345 10.29 16.80 -11.16
CA TRP A 345 10.56 16.18 -9.87
C TRP A 345 11.22 17.19 -8.91
N MET A 346 12.23 17.92 -9.36
CA MET A 346 12.87 18.98 -8.57
C MET A 346 11.87 20.06 -8.15
N TYR A 347 10.99 20.49 -9.05
CA TYR A 347 9.94 21.45 -8.72
C TYR A 347 9.03 20.96 -7.59
N LEU A 348 8.60 19.69 -7.63
CA LEU A 348 7.81 19.07 -6.57
C LEU A 348 8.60 18.99 -5.25
N MET A 349 9.89 18.64 -5.31
CA MET A 349 10.75 18.60 -4.12
C MET A 349 10.87 19.99 -3.48
N LEU A 350 11.11 21.02 -4.29
CA LEU A 350 11.30 22.41 -3.85
C LEU A 350 10.01 23.06 -3.34
N SER A 351 8.87 22.79 -3.98
CA SER A 351 7.58 23.35 -3.58
C SER A 351 7.07 22.80 -2.25
N GLY A 352 7.63 21.67 -1.82
CA GLY A 352 7.18 20.93 -0.65
C GLY A 352 6.00 19.99 -0.95
N PRO A 353 5.57 19.21 0.04
CA PRO A 353 4.50 18.21 -0.12
C PRO A 353 3.14 18.81 -0.50
N LEU A 354 2.85 20.02 -0.03
CA LEU A 354 1.62 20.75 -0.31
C LEU A 354 1.92 22.14 -0.89
N ILE A 355 1.40 22.39 -2.09
CA ILE A 355 1.50 23.69 -2.74
C ILE A 355 0.37 24.59 -2.23
N GLU A 356 0.72 25.69 -1.57
CA GLU A 356 -0.27 26.64 -1.04
C GLU A 356 -0.89 27.50 -2.14
N LEU A 357 -2.23 27.46 -2.24
CA LEU A 357 -3.02 28.28 -3.15
C LEU A 357 -3.53 29.51 -2.37
N ARG A 358 -2.91 30.67 -2.60
CA ARG A 358 -3.13 31.88 -1.79
C ARG A 358 -4.28 32.73 -2.31
N ASN A 359 -4.54 32.67 -3.61
CA ASN A 359 -5.56 33.47 -4.27
C ASN A 359 -6.39 32.64 -5.27
N ASP A 360 -7.47 33.23 -5.79
CA ASP A 360 -8.37 32.55 -6.71
C ASP A 360 -7.74 32.23 -8.09
N GLU A 361 -6.73 32.99 -8.52
CA GLU A 361 -6.01 32.71 -9.76
C GLU A 361 -5.09 31.49 -9.59
N ASP A 362 -4.42 31.33 -8.44
CA ASP A 362 -3.66 30.13 -8.10
C ASP A 362 -4.55 28.89 -8.17
N VAL A 363 -5.77 29.00 -7.61
CA VAL A 363 -6.77 27.92 -7.63
C VAL A 363 -7.21 27.60 -9.05
N LYS A 364 -7.43 28.62 -9.88
CA LYS A 364 -7.82 28.44 -11.27
C LYS A 364 -6.70 27.79 -12.10
N ASN A 365 -5.45 28.18 -11.85
CA ASN A 365 -4.28 27.57 -12.50
C ASN A 365 -4.08 26.12 -12.07
N ALA A 366 -4.22 25.84 -10.77
CA ALA A 366 -4.20 24.48 -10.23
C ALA A 366 -5.29 23.59 -10.85
N LYS A 367 -6.52 24.10 -10.96
CA LYS A 367 -7.64 23.39 -11.61
C LYS A 367 -7.41 23.10 -13.10
N LYS A 368 -6.62 23.94 -13.77
CA LYS A 368 -6.19 23.73 -15.17
C LYS A 368 -4.95 22.84 -15.27
N GLY A 369 -4.33 22.45 -14.17
CA GLY A 369 -3.09 21.69 -14.14
C GLY A 369 -1.83 22.50 -14.45
N LEU A 370 -1.91 23.83 -14.49
CA LEU A 370 -0.81 24.72 -14.88
C LEU A 370 0.05 25.06 -13.66
N MET A 371 0.58 24.03 -12.99
CA MET A 371 1.41 24.16 -11.80
C MET A 371 2.91 24.12 -12.12
N PHE A 372 3.29 23.51 -13.24
CA PHE A 372 4.69 23.38 -13.66
C PHE A 372 4.76 23.41 -15.19
N GLY A 373 5.66 24.23 -15.74
CA GLY A 373 5.82 24.37 -17.18
C GLY A 373 4.54 24.75 -17.91
N SER A 374 4.44 24.36 -19.17
CA SER A 374 3.26 24.60 -20.03
C SER A 374 2.34 23.39 -20.18
N VAL A 375 2.72 22.24 -19.60
CA VAL A 375 1.98 20.98 -19.73
C VAL A 375 1.02 20.85 -18.54
N PRO A 376 -0.30 20.77 -18.78
CA PRO A 376 -1.25 20.49 -17.72
C PRO A 376 -0.95 19.17 -16.97
N HIS A 377 -1.03 19.18 -15.65
CA HIS A 377 -0.92 17.97 -14.82
C HIS A 377 -2.21 17.73 -14.02
N PRO A 378 -2.53 16.48 -13.64
CA PRO A 378 -3.54 16.21 -12.63
C PRO A 378 -3.12 16.84 -11.30
N VAL A 379 -4.05 17.55 -10.65
CA VAL A 379 -3.79 18.22 -9.36
C VAL A 379 -4.90 17.86 -8.38
N THR A 380 -4.53 17.36 -7.20
CA THR A 380 -5.47 17.21 -6.08
C THR A 380 -5.43 18.47 -5.23
N ILE A 381 -6.59 19.07 -5.00
CA ILE A 381 -6.75 20.26 -4.17
C ILE A 381 -7.56 19.91 -2.93
N GLY A 382 -6.97 20.08 -1.75
CA GLY A 382 -7.68 20.08 -0.48
C GLY A 382 -8.10 21.50 -0.08
N THR A 383 -9.37 21.69 0.29
CA THR A 383 -9.87 22.95 0.85
C THR A 383 -10.33 22.70 2.28
N PHE A 384 -9.76 23.43 3.24
CA PHE A 384 -9.98 23.22 4.67
C PHE A 384 -10.29 24.54 5.39
N PRO A 385 -11.07 24.52 6.49
CA PRO A 385 -11.36 25.72 7.28
C PRO A 385 -10.10 26.32 7.92
N ASP A 386 -9.23 25.46 8.44
CA ASP A 386 -8.00 25.81 9.15
C ASP A 386 -6.99 24.65 9.09
N ARG A 387 -5.79 24.86 9.62
CA ARG A 387 -4.71 23.86 9.64
C ARG A 387 -4.73 22.95 10.87
N ASP A 388 -5.54 23.27 11.86
CA ASP A 388 -5.62 22.51 13.10
C ASP A 388 -6.68 21.41 12.99
N CYS A 389 -7.57 21.48 11.99
CA CYS A 389 -8.56 20.47 11.74
C CYS A 389 -7.93 19.12 11.35
N THR A 390 -8.51 18.04 11.87
CA THR A 390 -8.03 16.66 11.65
C THR A 390 -7.97 16.27 10.18
N ALA A 391 -8.94 16.75 9.38
CA ALA A 391 -8.99 16.52 7.95
C ALA A 391 -7.77 17.07 7.20
N PHE A 392 -7.32 18.28 7.56
CA PHE A 392 -6.10 18.86 6.98
C PHE A 392 -4.86 18.09 7.42
N GLN A 393 -4.75 17.72 8.70
CA GLN A 393 -3.61 16.96 9.21
C GLN A 393 -3.46 15.62 8.49
N HIS A 394 -4.55 14.89 8.30
CA HIS A 394 -4.54 13.62 7.56
C HIS A 394 -4.24 13.80 6.06
N TYR A 395 -4.72 14.89 5.46
CA TYR A 395 -4.36 15.25 4.08
C TYR A 395 -2.88 15.61 3.94
N SER A 396 -2.30 16.30 4.92
CA SER A 396 -0.86 16.60 4.96
C SER A 396 -0.02 15.34 5.07
N ILE A 397 -0.42 14.38 5.91
CA ILE A 397 0.26 13.07 6.02
C ILE A 397 0.24 12.35 4.67
N ALA A 398 -0.90 12.35 3.97
CA ALA A 398 -0.98 11.74 2.64
C ALA A 398 -0.10 12.48 1.62
N ALA A 399 -0.03 13.81 1.69
CA ALA A 399 0.81 14.62 0.82
C ALA A 399 2.31 14.37 1.05
N ASP A 400 2.74 14.23 2.30
CA ASP A 400 4.13 13.88 2.64
C ASP A 400 4.53 12.52 2.04
N ARG A 401 3.62 11.54 2.02
CA ARG A 401 3.86 10.22 1.41
C ARG A 401 3.95 10.26 -0.12
N PHE A 402 3.35 11.26 -0.75
CA PHE A 402 3.35 11.44 -2.20
C PHE A 402 4.30 12.54 -2.68
N HIS A 403 5.14 13.07 -1.78
CA HIS A 403 6.08 14.13 -2.10
C HIS A 403 7.01 13.71 -3.24
N GLY A 404 7.19 14.59 -4.22
CA GLY A 404 7.97 14.31 -5.43
C GLY A 404 7.24 13.54 -6.54
N ARG A 405 6.03 13.02 -6.30
CA ARG A 405 5.31 12.14 -7.26
C ARG A 405 3.96 12.68 -7.73
N TYR A 406 3.28 13.49 -6.92
CA TYR A 406 1.95 14.03 -7.23
C TYR A 406 1.90 15.54 -7.00
N PHE A 407 1.10 16.26 -7.81
CA PHE A 407 0.77 17.65 -7.53
C PHE A 407 -0.38 17.71 -6.53
N MET A 408 -0.03 17.94 -5.27
CA MET A 408 -0.99 18.16 -4.20
C MET A 408 -0.95 19.61 -3.76
N ALA A 409 -2.12 20.22 -3.62
CA ALA A 409 -2.26 21.63 -3.33
C ALA A 409 -3.30 21.85 -2.23
N VAL A 410 -3.17 22.94 -1.51
CA VAL A 410 -4.06 23.27 -0.40
C VAL A 410 -4.54 24.70 -0.44
N ARG A 411 -5.83 24.89 -0.13
CA ARG A 411 -6.44 26.18 0.14
C ARG A 411 -7.03 26.17 1.55
N ILE A 412 -6.62 27.13 2.37
CA ILE A 412 -7.28 27.38 3.66
C ILE A 412 -8.36 28.44 3.44
N ASP A 413 -9.63 28.06 3.61
CA ASP A 413 -10.79 28.95 3.46
C ASP A 413 -11.41 29.25 4.83
N ILE A 414 -11.00 30.40 5.41
CA ILE A 414 -11.34 30.85 6.76
C ILE A 414 -12.81 31.35 6.85
N LYS A 415 -13.64 31.07 5.84
CA LYS A 415 -15.05 31.46 5.85
C LYS A 415 -15.82 30.65 6.90
N PRO A 416 -16.68 31.30 7.72
CA PRO A 416 -17.52 30.60 8.68
C PRO A 416 -18.41 29.55 7.98
N GLY A 417 -18.34 28.29 8.44
CA GLY A 417 -19.12 27.18 7.89
C GLY A 417 -18.50 26.48 6.68
N SER A 418 -17.23 26.73 6.36
CA SER A 418 -16.52 25.97 5.32
C SER A 418 -16.36 24.49 5.73
N THR A 419 -16.61 23.59 4.79
CA THR A 419 -16.43 22.16 4.97
C THR A 419 -15.13 21.70 4.33
N SER A 420 -14.47 20.75 4.99
CA SER A 420 -13.28 20.09 4.45
C SER A 420 -13.65 19.31 3.19
N THR A 421 -13.00 19.63 2.08
CA THR A 421 -13.24 18.98 0.78
C THR A 421 -11.92 18.66 0.10
N VAL A 422 -11.88 17.54 -0.61
CA VAL A 422 -10.73 17.14 -1.43
C VAL A 422 -11.24 16.77 -2.81
N SER A 423 -10.61 17.32 -3.85
CA SER A 423 -11.00 17.09 -5.23
C SER A 423 -9.78 16.94 -6.12
N THR A 424 -9.79 15.97 -7.02
CA THR A 424 -8.76 15.81 -8.05
C THR A 424 -9.25 16.36 -9.38
N TYR A 425 -8.46 17.27 -9.95
CA TYR A 425 -8.68 17.89 -11.23
C TYR A 425 -7.79 17.24 -12.29
N ARG A 426 -8.41 16.77 -13.38
CA ARG A 426 -7.76 16.04 -14.47
C ARG A 426 -7.97 16.79 -15.79
N PRO A 427 -7.01 17.60 -16.24
CA PRO A 427 -7.19 18.51 -17.38
C PRO A 427 -7.55 17.81 -18.70
N TYR A 428 -7.01 16.61 -18.92
CA TYR A 428 -7.14 15.85 -20.17
C TYR A 428 -8.34 14.90 -20.21
N GLU A 429 -9.06 14.75 -19.10
CA GLU A 429 -10.16 13.81 -19.00
C GLU A 429 -11.50 14.47 -19.33
N LYS A 430 -12.45 13.70 -19.88
CA LYS A 430 -13.83 14.15 -20.07
C LYS A 430 -14.47 14.54 -18.73
N GLN A 431 -14.30 13.69 -17.72
CA GLN A 431 -14.66 14.00 -16.34
C GLN A 431 -13.49 14.70 -15.63
N ARG A 432 -13.44 16.03 -15.76
CA ARG A 432 -12.32 16.85 -15.27
C ARG A 432 -12.19 16.93 -13.74
N ARG A 433 -13.23 16.61 -12.98
CA ARG A 433 -13.22 16.70 -11.51
C ARG A 433 -13.74 15.39 -10.92
N ARG A 434 -13.02 14.87 -9.94
CA ARG A 434 -13.48 13.81 -9.04
C ARG A 434 -13.42 14.32 -7.61
N ASP A 435 -14.50 14.13 -6.87
CA ASP A 435 -14.62 14.57 -5.48
C ASP A 435 -14.40 13.38 -4.54
N TYR A 436 -13.77 13.66 -3.40
CA TYR A 436 -13.57 12.69 -2.35
C TYR A 436 -14.81 12.61 -1.47
N GLU A 437 -15.38 11.41 -1.34
CA GLU A 437 -16.59 11.14 -0.55
C GLU A 437 -16.30 10.22 0.66
N GLY A 438 -15.04 9.84 0.86
CA GLY A 438 -14.62 8.94 1.93
C GLY A 438 -14.41 9.63 3.29
N LYS A 439 -14.08 8.82 4.30
CA LYS A 439 -13.66 9.33 5.61
C LYS A 439 -12.26 9.92 5.50
N PHE A 440 -12.01 11.09 6.08
CA PHE A 440 -10.67 11.69 6.12
C PHE A 440 -9.70 10.88 7.00
N ASP A 441 -9.30 9.70 6.55
CA ASP A 441 -8.17 8.94 7.08
C ASP A 441 -7.05 8.89 6.01
N PRO A 442 -5.77 8.85 6.42
CA PRO A 442 -4.66 8.91 5.47
C PRO A 442 -4.68 7.82 4.41
N ALA A 443 -5.10 6.59 4.75
CA ALA A 443 -5.10 5.47 3.80
C ALA A 443 -6.14 5.69 2.69
N SER A 444 -7.38 6.01 3.07
CA SER A 444 -8.45 6.30 2.11
C SER A 444 -8.15 7.52 1.24
N LEU A 445 -7.51 8.56 1.79
CA LEU A 445 -7.03 9.71 1.03
C LEU A 445 -5.96 9.29 0.03
N MET A 446 -5.00 8.45 0.43
CA MET A 446 -3.96 7.96 -0.48
C MET A 446 -4.53 7.13 -1.63
N GLY A 447 -5.47 6.23 -1.33
CA GLY A 447 -6.21 5.48 -2.35
C GLY A 447 -6.94 6.37 -3.33
N PHE A 448 -7.65 7.38 -2.81
CA PHE A 448 -8.32 8.35 -3.66
C PHE A 448 -7.34 9.13 -4.53
N VAL A 449 -6.30 9.75 -3.98
CA VAL A 449 -5.35 10.57 -4.74
C VAL A 449 -4.69 9.75 -5.83
N SER A 450 -4.22 8.55 -5.50
CA SER A 450 -3.57 7.65 -6.45
C SER A 450 -4.50 7.27 -7.61
N THR A 451 -5.69 6.73 -7.32
CA THR A 451 -6.64 6.26 -8.35
C THR A 451 -7.36 7.38 -9.11
N SER A 452 -7.58 8.53 -8.46
CA SER A 452 -8.28 9.67 -9.06
C SER A 452 -7.37 10.56 -9.88
N SER A 453 -6.05 10.52 -9.68
CA SER A 453 -5.09 11.29 -10.49
C SER A 453 -4.62 10.50 -11.70
N PHE A 454 -4.67 9.17 -11.64
CA PHE A 454 -4.24 8.28 -12.72
C PHE A 454 -5.10 8.46 -13.99
N PRO A 455 -4.48 8.53 -15.19
CA PRO A 455 -5.21 8.69 -16.45
C PRO A 455 -6.09 7.48 -16.75
N SER A 456 -7.26 7.70 -17.36
CA SER A 456 -8.16 6.60 -17.76
C SER A 456 -7.57 5.83 -18.95
N VAL A 457 -6.89 6.52 -19.87
CA VAL A 457 -6.16 5.94 -21.00
C VAL A 457 -4.75 6.50 -21.02
N ILE A 458 -3.75 5.63 -21.05
CA ILE A 458 -2.34 6.02 -21.11
C ILE A 458 -1.91 6.09 -22.58
N ASP A 459 -1.42 7.24 -23.03
CA ASP A 459 -0.78 7.34 -24.34
C ASP A 459 0.63 6.72 -24.26
N ILE A 460 0.84 5.60 -24.96
CA ILE A 460 2.12 4.89 -24.97
C ILE A 460 2.96 5.22 -26.21
N THR A 461 2.46 6.10 -27.09
CA THR A 461 3.05 6.43 -28.40
C THR A 461 4.51 6.88 -28.30
N ASN A 462 4.86 7.61 -27.24
CA ASN A 462 6.22 8.12 -27.02
C ASN A 462 6.97 7.33 -25.93
N GLY A 463 6.62 6.07 -25.72
CA GLY A 463 7.13 5.25 -24.62
C GLY A 463 6.12 5.10 -23.49
N PHE A 464 6.43 4.20 -22.57
CA PHE A 464 5.58 3.78 -21.45
C PHE A 464 6.42 3.25 -20.29
N THR A 465 5.85 3.06 -19.11
CA THR A 465 6.57 2.39 -18.01
C THR A 465 6.37 0.87 -18.12
N THR A 466 7.45 0.10 -18.34
CA THR A 466 7.39 -1.36 -18.56
C THR A 466 6.60 -2.10 -17.48
N ASN A 467 6.91 -1.80 -16.22
CA ASN A 467 6.27 -2.44 -15.07
C ASN A 467 4.79 -2.08 -14.93
N LEU A 468 4.39 -0.88 -15.38
CA LEU A 468 3.00 -0.44 -15.36
C LEU A 468 2.12 -1.29 -16.27
N LEU A 469 2.65 -1.76 -17.40
CA LEU A 469 1.88 -2.58 -18.35
C LEU A 469 1.99 -4.06 -18.03
N PHE A 470 3.19 -4.57 -17.75
CA PHE A 470 3.45 -6.01 -17.75
C PHE A 470 3.54 -6.66 -16.37
N ARG A 471 4.05 -5.92 -15.36
CA ARG A 471 4.22 -6.45 -13.98
C ARG A 471 3.01 -6.20 -13.10
N GLN A 472 1.83 -6.57 -13.62
CA GLN A 472 0.54 -6.42 -12.97
C GLN A 472 -0.45 -7.49 -13.45
N HIS A 473 -1.59 -7.61 -12.75
CA HIS A 473 -2.57 -8.67 -12.98
C HIS A 473 -3.60 -8.33 -14.08
N ARG A 474 -3.82 -7.05 -14.39
CA ARG A 474 -4.83 -6.64 -15.38
C ARG A 474 -4.31 -6.94 -16.79
N LYS A 475 -5.22 -7.24 -17.72
CA LYS A 475 -4.90 -7.35 -19.15
C LYS A 475 -4.46 -5.97 -19.69
N VAL A 476 -3.81 -5.90 -20.85
CA VAL A 476 -3.46 -4.61 -21.48
C VAL A 476 -4.29 -4.41 -22.73
N ALA A 477 -5.13 -3.38 -22.74
CA ALA A 477 -5.92 -2.99 -23.89
C ALA A 477 -5.20 -1.86 -24.63
N ILE A 478 -4.91 -2.01 -25.92
CA ILE A 478 -4.20 -1.04 -26.75
C ILE A 478 -5.08 -0.63 -27.92
N LEU A 479 -5.58 0.60 -27.89
CA LEU A 479 -6.21 1.21 -29.05
C LEU A 479 -5.12 1.69 -30.01
N VAL A 480 -5.00 1.03 -31.16
CA VAL A 480 -4.11 1.44 -32.25
C VAL A 480 -4.96 2.16 -33.30
N ALA A 481 -4.86 3.48 -33.38
CA ALA A 481 -5.66 4.27 -34.29
C ALA A 481 -4.95 5.58 -34.72
N PRO A 482 -5.27 6.13 -35.90
CA PRO A 482 -4.80 7.46 -36.30
C PRO A 482 -5.22 8.54 -35.31
N SER A 483 -4.49 9.65 -35.26
CA SER A 483 -4.78 10.79 -34.37
C SER A 483 -6.17 11.41 -34.58
N LEU A 484 -6.72 11.29 -35.80
CA LEU A 484 -8.04 11.81 -36.17
C LEU A 484 -9.20 10.90 -35.77
N PHE A 485 -8.94 9.66 -35.33
CA PHE A 485 -9.99 8.72 -34.98
C PHE A 485 -10.72 9.12 -33.69
N SER A 486 -12.05 9.05 -33.71
CA SER A 486 -12.87 9.31 -32.52
C SER A 486 -12.80 8.16 -31.53
N ASN A 487 -11.99 8.30 -30.49
CA ASN A 487 -11.82 7.30 -29.43
C ASN A 487 -12.85 7.43 -28.28
N VAL A 488 -13.95 8.16 -28.47
CA VAL A 488 -14.92 8.48 -27.42
C VAL A 488 -15.49 7.22 -26.75
N SER A 489 -15.84 6.20 -27.53
CA SER A 489 -16.37 4.94 -26.99
C SER A 489 -15.35 4.24 -26.09
N TYR A 490 -14.10 4.19 -26.53
CA TYR A 490 -12.99 3.57 -25.80
C TYR A 490 -12.67 4.32 -24.50
N VAL A 491 -12.57 5.66 -24.56
CA VAL A 491 -12.35 6.50 -23.37
C VAL A 491 -13.51 6.40 -22.39
N SER A 492 -14.75 6.30 -22.89
CA SER A 492 -15.93 6.12 -22.03
C SER A 492 -15.85 4.80 -21.26
N LEU A 493 -15.51 3.70 -21.94
CA LEU A 493 -15.29 2.40 -21.31
C LEU A 493 -14.16 2.46 -20.27
N ALA A 494 -13.01 3.01 -20.66
CA ALA A 494 -11.82 3.13 -19.81
C ALA A 494 -12.05 3.98 -18.54
N SER A 495 -13.08 4.84 -18.52
CA SER A 495 -13.43 5.62 -17.33
C SER A 495 -14.17 4.81 -16.26
N GLY A 496 -14.76 3.67 -16.64
CA GLY A 496 -15.52 2.76 -15.77
C GLY A 496 -14.65 2.09 -14.70
N LYS A 497 -15.23 1.78 -13.54
CA LYS A 497 -14.50 1.12 -12.45
C LYS A 497 -14.19 -0.35 -12.79
N ASP A 498 -15.18 -1.10 -13.25
CA ASP A 498 -15.03 -2.54 -13.54
C ASP A 498 -14.08 -2.78 -14.71
N ALA A 499 -14.18 -1.96 -15.75
CA ALA A 499 -13.26 -1.97 -16.88
C ALA A 499 -11.80 -1.77 -16.44
N ARG A 500 -11.52 -0.78 -15.58
CA ARG A 500 -10.16 -0.50 -15.08
C ARG A 500 -9.61 -1.55 -14.13
N LYS A 501 -10.47 -2.36 -13.52
CA LYS A 501 -10.06 -3.56 -12.76
C LYS A 501 -9.71 -4.71 -13.69
N PHE A 502 -10.28 -4.75 -14.88
CA PHE A 502 -10.05 -5.81 -15.86
C PHE A 502 -8.81 -5.55 -16.72
N ALA A 503 -8.63 -4.32 -17.21
CA ALA A 503 -7.53 -3.97 -18.10
C ALA A 503 -6.93 -2.58 -17.82
N VAL A 504 -5.65 -2.43 -18.16
CA VAL A 504 -4.99 -1.14 -18.35
C VAL A 504 -5.25 -0.68 -19.79
N PHE A 505 -5.88 0.48 -19.94
CA PHE A 505 -6.24 1.05 -21.24
C PHE A 505 -5.13 1.96 -21.74
N THR A 506 -4.73 1.75 -22.99
CA THR A 506 -3.63 2.46 -23.63
C THR A 506 -3.98 2.90 -25.04
N TYR A 507 -3.30 3.92 -25.53
CA TYR A 507 -3.43 4.42 -26.89
C TYR A 507 -2.08 4.44 -27.59
N LEU A 508 -2.07 4.00 -28.85
CA LEU A 508 -0.89 3.99 -29.71
C LEU A 508 -1.25 4.64 -31.05
N ASN A 509 -0.63 5.79 -31.34
CA ASN A 509 -0.91 6.54 -32.56
C ASN A 509 -0.38 5.82 -33.80
N ARG A 510 -1.28 5.37 -34.67
CA ARG A 510 -0.95 4.66 -35.92
C ARG A 510 -0.14 5.50 -36.91
N ASP A 511 -0.20 6.84 -36.82
CA ASP A 511 0.48 7.76 -37.74
C ASP A 511 2.01 7.78 -37.53
N GLN A 512 2.53 7.19 -36.44
CA GLN A 512 3.95 7.12 -36.16
C GLN A 512 4.63 5.96 -36.91
N GLU A 513 5.77 6.24 -37.56
CA GLU A 513 6.48 5.25 -38.39
C GLU A 513 6.84 3.96 -37.63
N ILE A 514 7.32 4.10 -36.38
CA ILE A 514 7.69 2.97 -35.52
C ILE A 514 6.53 2.00 -35.24
N VAL A 515 5.29 2.50 -35.27
CA VAL A 515 4.10 1.69 -34.98
C VAL A 515 3.87 0.65 -36.05
N ASN A 516 4.23 0.91 -37.30
CA ASN A 516 4.18 -0.09 -38.36
C ASN A 516 5.10 -1.28 -38.07
N ASP A 517 6.30 -1.02 -37.56
CA ASP A 517 7.24 -2.07 -37.23
C ASP A 517 6.82 -2.84 -35.98
N VAL A 518 6.31 -2.15 -34.95
CA VAL A 518 5.71 -2.79 -33.77
C VAL A 518 4.56 -3.72 -34.17
N MET A 519 3.65 -3.27 -35.05
CA MET A 519 2.51 -4.08 -35.50
C MET A 519 2.92 -5.32 -36.30
N LYS A 520 3.99 -5.24 -37.12
CA LYS A 520 4.55 -6.43 -37.79
C LYS A 520 5.04 -7.47 -36.78
N GLN A 521 5.65 -7.04 -35.67
CA GLN A 521 6.17 -7.95 -34.64
C GLN A 521 5.05 -8.68 -33.88
N PHE A 522 3.85 -8.11 -33.79
CA PHE A 522 2.67 -8.81 -33.25
C PHE A 522 2.15 -9.94 -34.16
N LYS A 523 2.66 -10.05 -35.41
CA LYS A 523 2.26 -11.06 -36.41
C LYS A 523 0.76 -11.03 -36.72
N LEU A 524 0.16 -9.85 -36.64
CA LEU A 524 -1.25 -9.64 -36.94
C LEU A 524 -1.44 -9.35 -38.44
N PRO A 525 -2.63 -9.65 -39.01
CA PRO A 525 -2.99 -9.19 -40.35
C PRO A 525 -2.82 -7.67 -40.45
N SER A 526 -2.14 -7.20 -41.49
CA SER A 526 -2.00 -5.76 -41.73
C SER A 526 -3.36 -5.20 -42.12
N ASP A 527 -3.93 -4.36 -41.26
CA ASP A 527 -5.13 -3.59 -41.52
C ASP A 527 -4.86 -2.13 -41.13
N ASP A 528 -5.30 -1.21 -41.97
CA ASP A 528 -5.18 0.23 -41.75
C ASP A 528 -6.35 0.79 -40.92
N LYS A 529 -7.36 -0.05 -40.64
CA LYS A 529 -8.46 0.29 -39.75
C LYS A 529 -7.99 0.49 -38.31
N PRO A 530 -8.63 1.41 -37.56
CA PRO A 530 -8.53 1.47 -36.11
C PRO A 530 -8.82 0.11 -35.50
N GLN A 531 -8.01 -0.29 -34.51
CA GLN A 531 -8.10 -1.62 -33.92
C GLN A 531 -7.77 -1.60 -32.44
N LEU A 532 -8.39 -2.51 -31.71
CA LEU A 532 -8.09 -2.79 -30.32
C LEU A 532 -7.31 -4.09 -30.22
N LEU A 533 -6.15 -4.02 -29.58
CA LEU A 533 -5.41 -5.20 -29.14
C LEU A 533 -5.70 -5.44 -27.68
N LEU A 534 -6.02 -6.68 -27.31
CA LEU A 534 -6.06 -7.11 -25.93
C LEU A 534 -4.91 -8.09 -25.71
N LEU A 535 -3.94 -7.67 -24.90
CA LEU A 535 -2.81 -8.48 -24.50
C LEU A 535 -3.14 -9.17 -23.17
N ASP A 536 -3.11 -10.48 -23.19
CA ASP A 536 -3.23 -11.34 -22.02
C ASP A 536 -1.99 -12.23 -21.93
N LYS A 537 -0.94 -11.66 -21.32
CA LYS A 537 0.40 -12.23 -21.28
C LYS A 537 0.90 -12.56 -22.69
N GLN A 538 0.96 -13.84 -23.07
CA GLN A 538 1.41 -14.28 -24.39
C GLN A 538 0.30 -14.19 -25.46
N ASN A 539 -0.96 -14.16 -25.06
CA ASN A 539 -2.09 -14.18 -25.96
C ASN A 539 -2.39 -12.76 -26.46
N VAL A 540 -2.55 -12.62 -27.77
CA VAL A 540 -2.91 -11.36 -28.42
C VAL A 540 -4.23 -11.54 -29.12
N HIS A 541 -5.24 -10.77 -28.73
CA HIS A 541 -6.53 -10.73 -29.39
C HIS A 541 -6.69 -9.41 -30.13
N GLN A 542 -7.32 -9.44 -31.30
CA GLN A 542 -7.53 -8.27 -32.16
C GLN A 542 -9.03 -8.07 -32.41
N LEU A 543 -9.47 -6.82 -32.29
CA LEU A 543 -10.80 -6.35 -32.72
C LEU A 543 -10.61 -5.16 -33.67
N LEU A 544 -11.15 -5.26 -34.88
CA LEU A 544 -11.25 -4.11 -35.78
C LEU A 544 -12.40 -3.23 -35.32
N LEU A 545 -12.17 -1.92 -35.28
CA LEU A 545 -13.14 -0.93 -34.82
C LEU A 545 -13.63 -0.09 -36.00
N ASP A 546 -14.94 0.14 -36.02
CA ASP A 546 -15.58 1.17 -36.83
C ASP A 546 -16.12 2.29 -35.91
N GLU A 547 -16.39 3.48 -36.44
CA GLU A 547 -16.89 4.64 -35.65
C GLU A 547 -18.21 4.37 -34.91
N SER A 548 -18.99 3.37 -35.36
CA SER A 548 -20.24 2.94 -34.74
C SER A 548 -20.05 1.97 -33.57
N THR A 549 -18.83 1.53 -33.28
CA THR A 549 -18.57 0.56 -32.21
C THR A 549 -18.85 1.18 -30.85
N SER A 550 -19.79 0.59 -30.11
CA SER A 550 -20.21 1.10 -28.80
C SER A 550 -19.22 0.69 -27.68
N PRO A 551 -19.19 1.41 -26.55
CA PRO A 551 -18.43 1.00 -25.37
C PRO A 551 -18.80 -0.41 -24.89
N ASP A 552 -20.09 -0.74 -24.91
CA ASP A 552 -20.61 -2.02 -24.42
C ASP A 552 -20.17 -3.17 -25.32
N SER A 553 -20.18 -2.99 -26.65
CA SER A 553 -19.70 -4.00 -27.59
C SER A 553 -18.20 -4.26 -27.45
N ILE A 554 -17.40 -3.22 -27.15
CA ILE A 554 -15.98 -3.39 -26.84
C ILE A 554 -15.81 -4.18 -25.54
N TRP A 555 -16.59 -3.85 -24.52
CA TRP A 555 -16.53 -4.50 -23.21
C TRP A 555 -16.92 -5.98 -23.27
N GLU A 556 -18.05 -6.30 -23.90
CA GLU A 556 -18.49 -7.68 -24.14
C GLU A 556 -17.40 -8.48 -24.88
N TRP A 557 -16.84 -7.90 -25.95
CA TRP A 557 -15.74 -8.53 -26.68
C TRP A 557 -14.50 -8.79 -25.81
N MET A 558 -14.15 -7.87 -24.90
CA MET A 558 -13.00 -8.05 -24.00
C MET A 558 -13.24 -9.18 -22.99
N GLN A 559 -14.47 -9.36 -22.52
CA GLN A 559 -14.82 -10.36 -21.50
C GLN A 559 -14.93 -11.79 -22.05
N GLU A 560 -15.36 -11.96 -23.30
CA GLU A 560 -15.60 -13.28 -23.89
C GLU A 560 -14.32 -14.03 -24.35
N ARG A 561 -13.13 -13.47 -24.12
CA ARG A 561 -11.87 -13.96 -24.70
C ARG A 561 -10.98 -14.63 -23.67
N ASP A 562 -11.13 -15.95 -23.56
CA ASP A 562 -10.16 -16.82 -22.87
C ASP A 562 -9.56 -17.93 -23.77
N ASP A 563 -10.23 -18.38 -24.85
CA ASP A 563 -9.83 -19.65 -25.51
C ASP A 563 -9.25 -19.58 -26.94
N ASN A 564 -9.30 -18.45 -27.66
CA ASN A 564 -8.78 -18.35 -29.04
C ASN A 564 -8.04 -17.03 -29.32
N PRO A 565 -6.71 -16.98 -29.15
CA PRO A 565 -5.91 -15.80 -29.50
C PRO A 565 -5.77 -15.64 -31.01
N THR A 566 -5.73 -14.39 -31.48
CA THR A 566 -5.42 -14.04 -32.88
C THR A 566 -3.96 -14.33 -33.20
N SER A 567 -3.07 -14.06 -32.24
CA SER A 567 -1.64 -14.33 -32.32
C SER A 567 -1.10 -14.70 -30.94
N LYS A 568 0.02 -15.42 -30.91
CA LYS A 568 0.71 -15.80 -29.67
C LYS A 568 2.16 -15.33 -29.69
N LEU A 569 2.53 -14.58 -28.66
CA LEU A 569 3.89 -14.11 -28.43
C LEU A 569 4.77 -15.24 -27.91
N SER A 570 6.06 -15.17 -28.23
CA SER A 570 7.08 -16.11 -27.78
C SER A 570 7.92 -15.47 -26.69
N VAL A 571 8.16 -16.19 -25.59
CA VAL A 571 9.10 -15.77 -24.54
C VAL A 571 10.56 -15.77 -25.00
N LYS A 572 10.85 -16.35 -26.18
CA LYS A 572 12.19 -16.38 -26.78
C LYS A 572 12.48 -15.19 -27.68
N ASP A 573 11.43 -14.46 -28.06
CA ASP A 573 11.53 -13.29 -28.92
C ASP A 573 11.32 -12.02 -28.06
N PRO A 574 11.92 -10.87 -28.42
CA PRO A 574 11.64 -9.61 -27.76
C PRO A 574 10.16 -9.24 -27.84
N HIS A 575 9.59 -8.77 -26.73
CA HIS A 575 8.19 -8.32 -26.73
C HIS A 575 8.01 -7.14 -27.72
N PRO A 576 6.98 -7.14 -28.60
CA PRO A 576 6.80 -6.11 -29.64
C PRO A 576 6.83 -4.66 -29.14
N LEU A 577 6.28 -4.39 -27.96
CA LEU A 577 6.30 -3.03 -27.39
C LEU A 577 7.70 -2.57 -26.92
N ARG A 578 8.70 -3.45 -26.78
CA ARG A 578 10.08 -3.01 -26.45
C ARG A 578 10.73 -2.24 -27.59
N PHE A 579 10.28 -2.42 -28.83
CA PHE A 579 10.73 -1.59 -29.96
C PHE A 579 10.28 -0.13 -29.80
N LEU A 580 9.11 0.09 -29.20
CA LEU A 580 8.62 1.43 -28.86
C LEU A 580 9.45 2.08 -27.75
N GLN A 581 9.81 1.29 -26.72
CA GLN A 581 10.75 1.73 -25.69
C GLN A 581 12.12 2.11 -26.25
N LYS A 582 12.67 1.27 -27.14
CA LYS A 582 13.94 1.57 -27.81
C LYS A 582 13.84 2.89 -28.58
N ALA A 583 12.77 3.12 -29.33
CA ALA A 583 12.57 4.37 -30.07
C ALA A 583 12.52 5.60 -29.14
N ARG A 584 11.86 5.47 -27.98
CA ARG A 584 11.87 6.50 -26.94
C ARG A 584 13.29 6.77 -26.43
N ILE A 585 14.05 5.73 -26.09
CA ILE A 585 15.45 5.87 -25.67
C ILE A 585 16.30 6.55 -26.74
N ASP A 586 16.14 6.16 -28.01
CA ASP A 586 16.84 6.77 -29.14
C ASP A 586 16.49 8.25 -29.31
N SER A 587 15.23 8.65 -29.05
CA SER A 587 14.85 10.07 -29.06
C SER A 587 15.53 10.90 -27.97
N VAL A 588 15.87 10.28 -26.83
CA VAL A 588 16.42 10.97 -25.65
C VAL A 588 17.94 11.02 -25.69
N PHE A 589 18.59 9.95 -26.19
CA PHE A 589 20.05 9.78 -26.15
C PHE A 589 20.70 9.73 -27.54
N GLY A 590 19.93 9.91 -28.60
CA GLY A 590 20.39 9.73 -29.97
C GLY A 590 20.27 8.28 -30.44
N HIS A 591 20.19 8.11 -31.75
CA HIS A 591 19.96 6.80 -32.36
C HIS A 591 21.18 5.88 -32.22
N GLN A 592 20.97 4.67 -31.69
CA GLN A 592 21.96 3.60 -31.70
C GLN A 592 21.33 2.26 -32.08
N ASN A 593 22.10 1.43 -32.78
CA ASN A 593 21.70 0.05 -33.08
C ASN A 593 22.01 -0.84 -31.87
N THR A 594 21.04 -0.96 -30.96
CA THR A 594 21.14 -1.80 -29.76
C THR A 594 20.36 -3.08 -29.94
N LEU A 595 20.86 -4.16 -29.33
CA LEU A 595 20.16 -5.42 -29.25
C LEU A 595 19.02 -5.31 -28.22
N ILE A 596 17.82 -5.75 -28.60
CA ILE A 596 16.70 -5.94 -27.66
C ILE A 596 16.67 -7.43 -27.32
N LEU A 597 16.85 -7.77 -26.04
CA LEU A 597 16.77 -9.15 -25.58
C LEU A 597 15.32 -9.55 -25.29
N ALA A 598 15.07 -10.86 -25.37
CA ALA A 598 13.86 -11.45 -24.82
C ALA A 598 13.88 -11.32 -23.29
N ASP A 599 12.72 -11.07 -22.72
CA ASP A 599 12.50 -10.96 -21.27
C ASP A 599 11.23 -11.74 -20.94
N ASP A 600 11.42 -12.88 -20.28
CA ASP A 600 10.33 -13.79 -19.92
C ASP A 600 9.53 -13.28 -18.72
N THR A 601 10.10 -12.41 -17.90
CA THR A 601 9.44 -11.81 -16.72
C THR A 601 8.22 -10.98 -17.11
N LEU A 602 8.21 -10.41 -18.33
CA LEU A 602 7.08 -9.65 -18.88
C LEU A 602 5.79 -10.49 -19.03
N PHE A 603 5.93 -11.81 -19.08
CA PHE A 603 4.81 -12.74 -19.25
C PHE A 603 4.38 -13.41 -17.94
N GLN A 604 5.10 -13.19 -16.84
CA GLN A 604 4.82 -13.83 -15.56
C GLN A 604 3.79 -13.03 -14.77
N GLU A 605 3.02 -13.72 -13.93
CA GLU A 605 2.23 -13.07 -12.88
C GLU A 605 3.18 -12.78 -11.72
N VAL A 606 3.60 -11.52 -11.59
CA VAL A 606 4.35 -11.10 -10.42
C VAL A 606 3.38 -11.05 -9.23
N ALA A 607 3.65 -11.84 -8.19
CA ALA A 607 2.86 -11.89 -6.97
C ALA A 607 3.11 -10.67 -6.05
N THR A 608 3.10 -9.45 -6.59
CA THR A 608 3.40 -8.22 -5.82
C THR A 608 2.27 -7.79 -4.85
N HIS A 609 1.08 -8.42 -4.90
CA HIS A 609 -0.06 -7.99 -4.06
C HIS A 609 -0.08 -8.59 -2.64
N THR A 610 0.95 -9.34 -2.21
CA THR A 610 1.02 -9.93 -0.85
C THR A 610 2.05 -9.29 0.07
N ALA A 611 2.89 -8.37 -0.40
CA ALA A 611 3.80 -7.63 0.46
C ALA A 611 3.06 -6.49 1.18
N THR A 612 2.66 -6.77 2.42
CA THR A 612 2.18 -5.80 3.40
C THR A 612 3.05 -4.54 3.44
N HIS A 613 2.49 -3.39 3.07
CA HIS A 613 3.11 -2.10 3.36
C HIS A 613 3.11 -1.87 4.87
N SER A 614 4.29 -1.93 5.50
CA SER A 614 4.50 -1.31 6.80
C SER A 614 4.73 0.19 6.60
N VAL A 615 3.99 0.99 7.36
CA VAL A 615 4.14 2.46 7.40
C VAL A 615 5.53 2.78 7.98
N PRO A 616 6.45 3.44 7.26
CA PRO A 616 7.73 3.81 7.82
C PRO A 616 7.57 4.94 8.84
N THR A 617 7.96 4.68 10.09
CA THR A 617 8.15 5.67 11.16
C THR A 617 9.54 6.29 11.00
N GLY A 618 9.63 7.62 11.02
CA GLY A 618 10.87 8.36 10.76
C GLY A 618 11.80 8.46 11.97
N GLY A 619 13.07 8.76 11.68
CA GLY A 619 14.04 9.34 12.61
C GLY A 619 15.42 8.66 12.61
N GLY A 620 16.43 9.31 12.03
CA GLY A 620 17.84 8.90 12.17
C GLY A 620 18.83 9.89 11.55
N THR A 621 19.75 10.40 12.36
CA THR A 621 20.78 11.40 12.01
C THR A 621 22.13 10.73 11.71
N GLY A 622 22.75 11.09 10.58
CA GLY A 622 24.20 11.01 10.32
C GLY A 622 24.78 9.68 9.81
N GLY A 623 25.43 9.74 8.63
CA GLY A 623 26.32 8.71 8.07
C GLY A 623 25.87 8.18 6.71
N CYS A 624 26.75 8.33 5.68
CA CYS A 624 26.61 8.01 4.25
C CYS A 624 25.24 8.34 3.59
N PRO A 625 25.21 8.95 2.38
CA PRO A 625 24.01 9.50 1.76
C PRO A 625 22.83 8.51 1.61
N PHE A 626 23.11 7.20 1.59
CA PHE A 626 22.14 6.12 1.49
C PHE A 626 21.96 5.30 2.79
N MET A 627 22.88 5.42 3.77
CA MET A 627 22.87 4.59 4.99
C MET A 627 22.00 5.19 6.10
N SER A 628 21.76 6.51 6.10
CA SER A 628 20.84 7.15 7.05
C SER A 628 19.37 7.21 6.56
N GLY A 629 19.04 6.55 5.43
CA GLY A 629 17.71 6.58 4.80
C GLY A 629 17.10 5.21 4.46
N ALA A 630 17.78 4.10 4.78
CA ALA A 630 17.33 2.75 4.43
C ALA A 630 16.06 2.27 5.19
N ALA A 631 15.47 3.11 6.06
CA ALA A 631 14.21 2.82 6.73
C ALA A 631 13.24 4.01 6.63
N GLY A 632 12.92 4.45 5.41
CA GLY A 632 11.80 5.37 5.21
C GLY A 632 11.88 6.17 3.91
N GLY A 633 11.11 5.74 2.91
CA GLY A 633 10.91 6.52 1.67
C GLY A 633 11.45 5.87 0.39
N GLY A 634 12.07 4.70 0.47
CA GLY A 634 12.32 3.87 -0.71
C GLY A 634 11.05 3.13 -1.10
N ALA A 635 10.67 3.18 -2.38
CA ALA A 635 9.86 2.12 -2.97
C ALA A 635 10.52 0.78 -2.61
N MET A 636 9.92 0.07 -1.65
CA MET A 636 10.44 -1.21 -1.20
C MET A 636 10.42 -2.20 -2.37
N HIS A 637 11.54 -2.89 -2.46
CA HIS A 637 11.97 -3.79 -3.53
C HIS A 637 11.00 -4.93 -3.82
N GLU A 638 10.82 -5.21 -5.11
CA GLU A 638 10.87 -6.57 -5.65
C GLU A 638 11.65 -6.51 -6.97
N GLU A 639 12.91 -6.93 -6.94
CA GLU A 639 13.60 -7.51 -8.11
C GLU A 639 13.27 -9.00 -8.12
N LEU A 640 12.56 -9.42 -9.17
CA LEU A 640 12.82 -10.65 -9.89
C LEU A 640 13.01 -10.27 -11.36
#